data_AF-A0A2V8R6A7-F1
#
_entry.id   AF-A0A2V8R6A7-F1
#
_cell.length_a   1.000
_cell.length_b   1.000
_cell.length_c   1.000
_cell.angle_alpha   90.00
_cell.angle_beta   90.00
_cell.angle_gamma   90.00
#
_symmetry.space_group_name_H-M   'P 1'
#
loop_
_entity.id
_entity.type
_entity.pdbx_description
1 polymer ?
#
loop_
_entity_poly.entity_id
_entity_poly.type
_entity_poly.pdbx_seq_one_letter_code
_entity_poly.pdbx_strand_id
1 'polypeptide(L)'
;MKLPSSIGSPAPKSRIGFCRTALFAFITVALLAAPTLAKAQNPHKPTAKTPKPRPRIDESATQPVDGSAISPTSPLITPLIVGPAWTAIGPAPIPNGQTEPADANGISLTQAPVSGRLTAVAIDPTDPNTAYVGAAQGGVYQTRDGGTTWTALMDAANTQAVGSLELDPTDATGNTLLIGSGESNFAVDSFAGLGVYKITNLKSSPLLSGPFNQNTAAADVFSKRSIPGLAIDPNNHDIVYVGSSTGQQGIGPQAFVGAPRRGLFRSTNFFSGASTFTKLAVANILATADFRVTSIAYEPGSSDRMFVGIADASGNIDPLFIGGIYFTANASAATPTFTRVLETFSGRSGATGKNFVPSEFTPIKLAANKVGNTVTVVAVTGESVPDGNQGKAYKAVYDATKITPGGLNFTELNAARGFAGGQGFYNIAVAIDPKNASNIYVAGTLSANGENDGGVPLIDDGLQRTGDQAAHAAAAGGGIDQGPNGVFIFSRNGGVTFTPSTDTLHVDSHMVGVAPSNPLVVYTGNDGGVWRSNDGGGHWIDRNTSTFSATQFQSIAVHPTDANFSIGGTQDNGTNFFQPNRTWTRVDFGDGGYSLIDQNATDTEHVTMYHTYFNITGVLIGFSRVNKTSCATEGQWSFRGAYTPPVDPTVHCDGTTDVFNGISLSDPVNFYAPMALGPGNPNTVYFGTNKLYRSANKGDTMPAVSQAFPSIVSAIGISRTSDNVRIVGLNNGKVFATITGGNPLTDITQTGMPAKYLARAVVDPNNVNTAYVAYNGNGSSPTLKHIFKTTNLNLTGTGTVTWTEVDTGIPDVSVNAFVVDPADSTHLYAGTDRGVFLSTDSGATWNQYGTALPNVAVFDLAISADGHLRAATHGRGFYEIVKAP
;
A
#
# COMPACT_ATOMS: atom_id res chain seq x y z
N MET A 1 -21.69 70.16 -7.43
CA MET A 1 -21.18 71.43 -8.00
C MET A 1 -20.20 71.06 -9.12
N LYS A 2 -20.39 71.58 -10.35
CA LYS A 2 -19.52 71.50 -11.56
C LYS A 2 -18.81 70.19 -11.98
N LEU A 3 -19.23 69.69 -13.15
CA LEU A 3 -18.47 68.92 -14.17
C LEU A 3 -17.55 69.87 -15.00
N PRO A 4 -16.90 69.46 -16.12
CA PRO A 4 -15.94 68.37 -16.38
C PRO A 4 -14.71 68.84 -17.23
N SER A 5 -13.80 67.93 -17.66
CA SER A 5 -13.19 67.94 -19.02
C SER A 5 -12.26 66.74 -19.29
N SER A 6 -11.91 66.51 -20.56
CA SER A 6 -11.18 65.33 -21.11
C SER A 6 -10.13 65.74 -22.17
N ILE A 7 -9.55 64.75 -22.89
CA ILE A 7 -8.59 64.84 -24.05
C ILE A 7 -7.09 64.93 -23.60
N GLY A 8 -6.10 64.23 -24.18
CA GLY A 8 -6.09 63.19 -25.23
C GLY A 8 -4.66 62.72 -25.61
N SER A 9 -4.53 61.56 -26.27
CA SER A 9 -3.30 60.94 -26.84
C SER A 9 -2.65 61.76 -27.99
N PRO A 10 -1.37 61.56 -28.44
CA PRO A 10 -0.71 60.24 -28.69
C PRO A 10 0.84 60.13 -28.48
N ALA A 11 1.38 58.96 -28.84
CA ALA A 11 2.79 58.50 -28.80
C ALA A 11 3.65 59.02 -30.02
N PRO A 12 4.88 58.53 -30.38
CA PRO A 12 5.72 57.44 -29.82
C PRO A 12 7.29 57.58 -29.90
N LYS A 13 7.99 56.48 -29.54
CA LYS A 13 9.30 55.95 -30.06
C LYS A 13 10.67 56.44 -29.54
N SER A 14 11.59 55.45 -29.55
CA SER A 14 13.06 55.48 -29.66
C SER A 14 13.91 55.65 -28.37
N ARG A 15 15.18 55.21 -28.30
CA ARG A 15 15.87 53.94 -28.68
C ARG A 15 17.35 54.04 -28.22
N ILE A 16 17.99 52.90 -27.96
CA ILE A 16 19.46 52.65 -28.00
C ILE A 16 20.33 53.16 -26.81
N GLY A 17 21.09 52.21 -26.25
CA GLY A 17 22.37 52.40 -25.54
C GLY A 17 23.11 51.06 -25.52
N PHE A 18 24.29 50.97 -26.16
CA PHE A 18 24.95 49.70 -26.52
C PHE A 18 26.45 49.76 -26.15
N CYS A 19 27.01 48.72 -25.50
CA CYS A 19 28.37 48.16 -25.73
C CYS A 19 28.69 47.07 -24.66
N ARG A 20 28.98 45.82 -25.05
CA ARG A 20 30.33 45.21 -25.33
C ARG A 20 31.16 44.95 -24.04
N THR A 21 31.90 43.85 -23.88
CA THR A 21 32.61 43.01 -24.88
C THR A 21 32.72 41.54 -24.42
N ALA A 22 33.06 40.63 -25.33
CA ALA A 22 33.17 39.17 -25.11
C ALA A 22 34.60 38.68 -24.84
N LEU A 23 34.75 37.42 -24.38
CA LEU A 23 35.84 36.54 -24.81
C LEU A 23 35.51 35.05 -24.61
N PHE A 24 35.55 34.26 -25.69
CA PHE A 24 36.17 32.93 -25.78
C PHE A 24 36.18 32.47 -27.25
N ALA A 25 37.27 31.88 -27.70
CA ALA A 25 37.54 31.60 -29.11
C ALA A 25 37.74 30.09 -29.38
N PHE A 26 37.17 29.63 -30.51
CA PHE A 26 37.77 28.85 -31.63
C PHE A 26 38.87 27.79 -31.33
N ILE A 27 39.09 26.70 -32.08
CA ILE A 27 38.66 26.20 -33.43
C ILE A 27 38.76 24.64 -33.39
N THR A 28 38.27 23.75 -34.28
CA THR A 28 37.97 23.75 -35.73
C THR A 28 36.75 22.85 -36.06
N VAL A 29 36.40 22.74 -37.36
CA VAL A 29 35.56 21.68 -37.97
C VAL A 29 36.32 21.10 -39.18
N ALA A 30 36.16 19.80 -39.48
CA ALA A 30 36.49 19.21 -40.78
C ALA A 30 35.47 18.13 -41.17
N LEU A 31 35.30 17.90 -42.47
CA LEU A 31 34.10 17.31 -43.09
C LEU A 31 34.42 16.07 -43.96
N LEU A 32 33.37 15.31 -44.35
CA LEU A 32 33.30 14.30 -45.44
C LEU A 32 34.04 12.97 -45.16
N ALA A 33 33.51 11.78 -45.46
CA ALA A 33 32.62 11.38 -46.57
C ALA A 33 31.84 10.08 -46.28
N ALA A 34 30.68 9.92 -46.93
CA ALA A 34 30.09 8.60 -47.22
C ALA A 34 30.60 8.10 -48.58
N PRO A 35 30.56 6.78 -48.88
CA PRO A 35 29.41 6.29 -49.65
C PRO A 35 28.90 4.89 -49.25
N THR A 36 27.97 4.37 -50.06
CA THR A 36 26.91 3.41 -49.74
C THR A 36 27.12 1.97 -50.22
N LEU A 37 26.39 1.04 -49.55
CA LEU A 37 25.74 -0.20 -50.05
C LEU A 37 26.27 -0.93 -51.31
N ALA A 38 26.46 -2.26 -51.19
CA ALA A 38 25.72 -3.25 -52.01
C ALA A 38 25.83 -4.71 -51.47
N LYS A 39 24.88 -5.57 -51.86
CA LYS A 39 24.70 -7.00 -51.50
C LYS A 39 25.80 -7.93 -52.08
N ALA A 40 26.09 -9.06 -51.41
CA ALA A 40 26.06 -10.42 -52.03
C ALA A 40 26.31 -11.60 -51.04
N GLN A 41 25.43 -12.62 -51.12
CA GLN A 41 25.67 -14.08 -51.18
C GLN A 41 26.47 -14.90 -50.11
N ASN A 42 25.79 -15.96 -49.63
CA ASN A 42 26.27 -17.31 -49.23
C ASN A 42 27.26 -17.94 -50.25
N PRO A 43 28.08 -18.99 -49.97
CA PRO A 43 27.60 -20.32 -49.51
C PRO A 43 28.56 -21.32 -48.75
N HIS A 44 28.02 -22.52 -48.48
CA HIS A 44 28.64 -23.87 -48.36
C HIS A 44 28.94 -24.59 -47.00
N LYS A 45 28.22 -25.73 -46.82
CA LYS A 45 28.58 -26.99 -46.11
C LYS A 45 29.62 -27.79 -46.94
N PRO A 46 30.40 -28.79 -46.44
CA PRO A 46 29.91 -30.00 -45.72
C PRO A 46 30.85 -30.56 -44.58
N THR A 47 30.46 -31.50 -43.71
CA THR A 47 30.41 -32.97 -43.93
C THR A 47 29.92 -33.69 -42.64
N ALA A 48 29.61 -35.00 -42.72
CA ALA A 48 29.05 -35.80 -41.62
C ALA A 48 30.04 -36.85 -41.05
N LYS A 49 29.86 -37.23 -39.77
CA LYS A 49 30.29 -38.53 -39.22
C LYS A 49 29.26 -39.06 -38.21
N THR A 50 28.85 -40.32 -38.37
CA THR A 50 28.07 -41.12 -37.41
C THR A 50 29.02 -41.80 -36.40
N PRO A 51 28.51 -42.30 -35.25
CA PRO A 51 28.26 -43.75 -35.20
C PRO A 51 27.13 -44.26 -34.27
N LYS A 52 26.42 -45.26 -34.82
CA LYS A 52 25.82 -46.48 -34.19
C LYS A 52 24.59 -46.41 -33.23
N PRO A 53 23.72 -47.46 -33.22
CA PRO A 53 22.45 -47.49 -32.45
C PRO A 53 22.32 -48.65 -31.42
N ARG A 54 21.16 -48.67 -30.72
CA ARG A 54 20.53 -49.71 -29.85
C ARG A 54 20.77 -49.57 -28.32
N PRO A 55 19.87 -50.11 -27.46
CA PRO A 55 18.68 -50.91 -27.77
C PRO A 55 17.32 -50.30 -27.37
N ARG A 56 16.27 -50.85 -27.99
CA ARG A 56 14.87 -50.76 -27.57
C ARG A 56 14.66 -51.72 -26.39
N ILE A 57 14.01 -51.28 -25.32
CA ILE A 57 13.47 -52.18 -24.29
C ILE A 57 11.94 -52.08 -24.38
N ASP A 58 11.29 -53.24 -24.44
CA ASP A 58 9.83 -53.36 -24.35
C ASP A 58 9.42 -53.25 -22.88
N GLU A 59 8.43 -52.39 -22.59
CA GLU A 59 7.64 -52.51 -21.36
C GLU A 59 6.15 -52.58 -21.72
N SER A 60 5.76 -53.76 -22.19
CA SER A 60 4.37 -54.22 -22.12
C SER A 60 4.11 -54.80 -20.72
N ALA A 61 3.73 -53.93 -19.78
CA ALA A 61 3.28 -54.33 -18.45
C ALA A 61 2.06 -53.51 -18.01
N THR A 62 0.88 -54.00 -18.36
CA THR A 62 -0.39 -53.57 -17.75
C THR A 62 -0.52 -54.13 -16.33
N GLN A 63 -0.70 -53.29 -15.32
CA GLN A 63 -1.22 -53.59 -13.96
C GLN A 63 -1.43 -52.24 -13.21
N PRO A 64 -2.30 -52.16 -12.19
CA PRO A 64 -3.71 -51.84 -12.35
C PRO A 64 -4.07 -50.39 -11.97
N VAL A 65 -5.30 -49.98 -12.29
CA VAL A 65 -5.89 -48.73 -11.81
C VAL A 65 -6.28 -48.88 -10.34
N ASP A 66 -5.63 -48.13 -9.45
CA ASP A 66 -6.16 -47.89 -8.09
C ASP A 66 -6.81 -46.50 -8.04
N GLY A 67 -8.07 -46.47 -7.60
CA GLY A 67 -8.94 -45.30 -7.62
C GLY A 67 -8.97 -44.57 -6.29
N SER A 68 -7.81 -44.21 -5.74
CA SER A 68 -7.72 -43.39 -4.53
C SER A 68 -7.62 -41.90 -4.87
N ALA A 69 -8.65 -41.14 -4.51
CA ALA A 69 -8.65 -39.68 -4.63
C ALA A 69 -7.59 -39.08 -3.68
N ILE A 70 -6.67 -38.27 -4.22
CA ILE A 70 -5.67 -37.57 -3.42
C ILE A 70 -6.37 -36.43 -2.67
N SER A 71 -6.67 -36.67 -1.39
CA SER A 71 -7.16 -35.63 -0.47
C SER A 71 -6.10 -34.54 -0.28
N PRO A 72 -6.45 -33.24 -0.28
CA PRO A 72 -5.51 -32.15 -0.05
C PRO A 72 -5.15 -32.01 1.44
N THR A 73 -4.44 -33.02 1.95
CA THR A 73 -3.78 -32.98 3.25
C THR A 73 -2.32 -33.39 3.10
N SER A 74 -1.53 -32.54 2.42
CA SER A 74 -0.24 -32.24 3.04
C SER A 74 -0.58 -31.72 4.43
N PRO A 75 -0.13 -32.35 5.53
CA PRO A 75 -0.28 -31.72 6.82
C PRO A 75 0.47 -30.39 6.74
N LEU A 76 -0.28 -29.28 6.87
CA LEU A 76 0.32 -28.09 7.43
C LEU A 76 0.89 -28.56 8.76
N ILE A 77 2.22 -28.69 8.83
CA ILE A 77 2.91 -28.81 10.10
C ILE A 77 2.50 -27.55 10.82
N THR A 78 1.59 -27.67 11.79
CA THR A 78 1.18 -26.54 12.61
C THR A 78 2.48 -26.06 13.24
N PRO A 79 2.96 -24.84 12.91
CA PRO A 79 4.26 -24.39 13.38
C PRO A 79 4.24 -24.49 14.90
N LEU A 80 5.30 -25.03 15.48
CA LEU A 80 5.41 -25.11 16.92
C LEU A 80 5.40 -23.67 17.44
N ILE A 81 4.33 -23.29 18.14
CA ILE A 81 4.24 -21.99 18.78
C ILE A 81 4.99 -22.07 20.11
N VAL A 82 5.97 -21.20 20.29
CA VAL A 82 6.81 -21.14 21.49
C VAL A 82 6.72 -19.75 22.14
N GLY A 83 6.79 -19.68 23.47
CA GLY A 83 6.72 -18.42 24.22
C GLY A 83 5.31 -18.01 24.68
N PRO A 84 5.20 -16.85 25.35
CA PRO A 84 3.94 -16.37 25.96
C PRO A 84 2.99 -15.76 24.94
N ALA A 85 1.78 -15.38 25.38
CA ALA A 85 0.84 -14.63 24.55
C ALA A 85 1.31 -13.18 24.36
N TRP A 86 1.17 -12.67 23.14
CA TRP A 86 1.34 -11.26 22.83
C TRP A 86 0.18 -10.43 23.42
N THR A 87 0.51 -9.25 23.92
CA THR A 87 -0.46 -8.25 24.38
C THR A 87 -0.56 -7.12 23.37
N ALA A 88 -1.75 -6.86 22.84
CA ALA A 88 -2.00 -5.65 22.03
C ALA A 88 -1.90 -4.42 22.93
N ILE A 89 -1.12 -3.40 22.52
CA ILE A 89 -0.94 -2.15 23.29
C ILE A 89 -1.45 -0.91 22.56
N GLY A 90 -2.09 -1.08 21.39
CA GLY A 90 -2.70 0.01 20.60
C GLY A 90 -1.75 0.63 19.57
N PRO A 91 -2.08 1.79 18.99
CA PRO A 91 -3.29 2.56 19.21
C PRO A 91 -4.51 1.83 18.64
N ALA A 92 -5.65 2.11 19.26
CA ALA A 92 -6.97 1.61 18.90
C ALA A 92 -7.98 2.53 19.62
N PRO A 93 -8.46 3.61 19.00
CA PRO A 93 -7.90 4.30 17.82
C PRO A 93 -6.63 5.11 18.16
N ILE A 94 -6.07 5.82 17.17
CA ILE A 94 -5.24 7.02 17.39
C ILE A 94 -6.19 8.15 17.79
N PRO A 95 -6.07 8.77 18.99
CA PRO A 95 -7.12 9.63 19.52
C PRO A 95 -7.21 11.02 18.88
N ASN A 96 -6.08 11.60 18.45
CA ASN A 96 -5.99 12.90 17.77
C ASN A 96 -5.56 12.67 16.31
N GLY A 97 -6.48 12.10 15.52
CA GLY A 97 -6.19 11.67 14.17
C GLY A 97 -5.91 12.80 13.18
N GLN A 98 -5.52 12.40 11.97
CA GLN A 98 -5.33 13.30 10.84
C GLN A 98 -6.72 13.60 10.22
N THR A 99 -7.50 14.42 10.93
CA THR A 99 -8.85 14.93 10.52
C THR A 99 -8.95 16.42 10.86
N GLU A 100 -9.64 17.24 10.06
CA GLU A 100 -9.69 18.70 10.29
C GLU A 100 -10.74 19.07 11.35
N PRO A 101 -10.44 20.02 12.25
CA PRO A 101 -11.46 20.60 13.12
C PRO A 101 -12.47 21.41 12.29
N ALA A 102 -13.75 21.03 12.35
CA ALA A 102 -14.81 21.73 11.62
C ALA A 102 -15.02 23.17 12.15
N ASP A 103 -15.00 24.15 11.24
CA ASP A 103 -15.05 25.57 11.59
C ASP A 103 -16.49 26.16 11.62
N ALA A 104 -16.69 27.43 11.24
CA ALA A 104 -17.27 28.47 12.09
C ALA A 104 -18.78 28.39 12.44
N ASN A 105 -19.49 27.30 12.13
CA ASN A 105 -20.91 27.11 12.47
C ASN A 105 -21.26 25.76 13.16
N GLY A 106 -20.29 24.86 13.42
CA GLY A 106 -20.60 23.45 13.80
C GLY A 106 -20.05 22.90 15.13
N ILE A 107 -19.01 23.51 15.71
CA ILE A 107 -18.37 23.10 17.00
C ILE A 107 -17.94 21.62 17.05
N SER A 108 -16.81 21.29 16.41
CA SER A 108 -15.85 20.34 16.97
C SER A 108 -14.46 20.98 17.00
N LEU A 109 -13.97 21.31 18.20
CA LEU A 109 -12.63 21.89 18.42
C LEU A 109 -11.53 20.82 18.47
N THR A 110 -11.85 19.58 18.13
CA THR A 110 -10.98 18.41 18.26
C THR A 110 -11.01 17.58 16.99
N GLN A 111 -9.83 17.17 16.54
CA GLN A 111 -9.67 16.16 15.50
C GLN A 111 -10.37 14.87 15.94
N ALA A 112 -11.07 14.21 15.02
CA ALA A 112 -11.63 12.89 15.23
C ALA A 112 -10.53 11.82 15.38
N PRO A 113 -10.80 10.72 16.10
CA PRO A 113 -9.90 9.58 16.11
C PRO A 113 -9.79 8.92 14.73
N VAL A 114 -8.67 8.25 14.48
CA VAL A 114 -8.39 7.52 13.24
C VAL A 114 -7.76 6.16 13.54
N SER A 115 -7.71 5.28 12.56
CA SER A 115 -7.10 3.95 12.67
C SER A 115 -6.16 3.64 11.50
N GLY A 116 -6.71 3.28 10.34
CA GLY A 116 -5.95 2.76 9.18
C GLY A 116 -6.88 2.25 8.06
N ARG A 117 -6.29 1.95 6.89
CA ARG A 117 -6.97 1.74 5.61
C ARG A 117 -8.09 0.70 5.60
N LEU A 118 -9.26 1.12 5.14
CA LEU A 118 -10.37 0.25 4.76
C LEU A 118 -10.59 0.17 3.25
N THR A 119 -10.85 -1.04 2.75
CA THR A 119 -10.96 -1.33 1.30
C THR A 119 -12.35 -1.79 0.89
N ALA A 120 -13.15 -2.31 1.82
CA ALA A 120 -14.43 -2.95 1.53
C ALA A 120 -15.43 -2.84 2.69
N VAL A 121 -16.71 -2.87 2.36
CA VAL A 121 -17.82 -2.94 3.31
C VAL A 121 -18.93 -3.84 2.78
N ALA A 122 -19.56 -4.60 3.68
CA ALA A 122 -20.84 -5.26 3.44
C ALA A 122 -21.77 -4.95 4.62
N ILE A 123 -23.05 -4.67 4.35
CA ILE A 123 -24.04 -4.30 5.37
C ILE A 123 -25.17 -5.33 5.34
N ASP A 124 -25.64 -5.75 6.51
CA ASP A 124 -26.70 -6.75 6.61
C ASP A 124 -27.99 -6.27 5.89
N PRO A 125 -28.63 -7.14 5.08
CA PRO A 125 -29.81 -6.74 4.31
C PRO A 125 -31.03 -6.42 5.18
N THR A 126 -31.04 -6.85 6.45
CA THR A 126 -32.16 -6.70 7.39
C THR A 126 -31.92 -5.70 8.51
N ASP A 127 -30.66 -5.50 8.92
CA ASP A 127 -30.28 -4.62 10.05
C ASP A 127 -29.16 -3.62 9.67
N PRO A 128 -29.42 -2.30 9.63
CA PRO A 128 -28.40 -1.31 9.26
C PRO A 128 -27.29 -1.12 10.32
N ASN A 129 -27.43 -1.73 11.50
CA ASN A 129 -26.43 -1.70 12.57
C ASN A 129 -25.50 -2.91 12.55
N THR A 130 -25.81 -3.95 11.77
CA THR A 130 -24.92 -5.09 11.53
C THR A 130 -24.17 -4.85 10.22
N ALA A 131 -22.84 -4.69 10.31
CA ALA A 131 -21.99 -4.40 9.16
C ALA A 131 -20.62 -5.07 9.31
N TYR A 132 -19.94 -5.23 8.17
CA TYR A 132 -18.63 -5.86 8.04
C TYR A 132 -17.72 -4.92 7.27
N VAL A 133 -16.53 -4.64 7.79
CA VAL A 133 -15.51 -3.85 7.10
C VAL A 133 -14.24 -4.66 6.89
N GLY A 134 -13.61 -4.50 5.72
CA GLY A 134 -12.35 -5.14 5.36
C GLY A 134 -11.22 -4.13 5.39
N ALA A 135 -10.23 -4.35 6.24
CA ALA A 135 -9.02 -3.53 6.31
C ALA A 135 -7.96 -4.03 5.33
N ALA A 136 -7.13 -3.11 4.82
CA ALA A 136 -6.08 -3.41 3.84
C ALA A 136 -5.14 -4.54 4.28
N GLN A 137 -4.74 -4.55 5.56
CA GLN A 137 -3.98 -5.62 6.20
C GLN A 137 -4.42 -5.93 7.65
N GLY A 138 -5.57 -5.42 8.08
CA GLY A 138 -6.12 -5.66 9.44
C GLY A 138 -7.14 -6.81 9.54
N GLY A 139 -7.50 -7.44 8.43
CA GLY A 139 -8.53 -8.47 8.36
C GLY A 139 -9.94 -7.88 8.25
N VAL A 140 -10.95 -8.70 8.56
CA VAL A 140 -12.37 -8.29 8.58
C VAL A 140 -12.85 -8.07 10.01
N TYR A 141 -13.58 -6.98 10.22
CA TYR A 141 -14.25 -6.64 11.47
C TYR A 141 -15.78 -6.65 11.29
N GLN A 142 -16.50 -7.27 12.22
CA GLN A 142 -17.97 -7.18 12.33
C GLN A 142 -18.36 -6.17 13.42
N THR A 143 -19.38 -5.37 13.15
CA THR A 143 -20.20 -4.71 14.18
C THR A 143 -21.63 -5.24 14.16
N ARG A 144 -22.34 -5.12 15.28
CA ARG A 144 -23.78 -5.42 15.45
C ARG A 144 -24.57 -4.29 16.13
N ASP A 145 -23.91 -3.17 16.42
CA ASP A 145 -24.44 -2.04 17.18
C ASP A 145 -24.23 -0.69 16.48
N GLY A 146 -23.98 -0.73 15.17
CA GLY A 146 -23.74 0.45 14.35
C GLY A 146 -22.32 0.99 14.44
N GLY A 147 -21.35 0.16 14.82
CA GLY A 147 -19.91 0.47 14.91
C GLY A 147 -19.47 1.02 16.27
N THR A 148 -20.28 0.88 17.32
CA THR A 148 -19.85 1.21 18.70
C THR A 148 -18.86 0.15 19.18
N THR A 149 -19.10 -1.11 18.84
CA THR A 149 -18.15 -2.21 19.04
C THR A 149 -17.86 -2.95 17.74
N TRP A 150 -16.63 -3.46 17.63
CA TRP A 150 -16.11 -4.23 16.52
C TRP A 150 -15.52 -5.54 17.02
N THR A 151 -15.61 -6.60 16.22
CA THR A 151 -15.05 -7.93 16.50
C THR A 151 -14.27 -8.41 15.28
N ALA A 152 -12.98 -8.67 15.44
CA ALA A 152 -12.15 -9.21 14.36
C ALA A 152 -12.53 -10.66 14.05
N LEU A 153 -12.63 -10.99 12.77
CA LEU A 153 -13.09 -12.30 12.27
C LEU A 153 -12.03 -13.09 11.49
N MET A 154 -10.82 -12.53 11.30
CA MET A 154 -9.80 -13.09 10.42
C MET A 154 -8.43 -13.36 11.06
N ASP A 155 -8.25 -13.19 12.37
CA ASP A 155 -6.93 -13.22 13.01
C ASP A 155 -6.09 -14.49 12.73
N ALA A 156 -6.75 -15.63 12.49
CA ALA A 156 -6.14 -16.91 12.13
C ALA A 156 -6.00 -17.17 10.60
N ALA A 157 -6.44 -16.27 9.73
CA ALA A 157 -6.32 -16.39 8.28
C ALA A 157 -4.85 -16.43 7.83
N ASN A 158 -4.56 -17.02 6.66
CA ASN A 158 -3.19 -17.10 6.14
C ASN A 158 -2.66 -15.78 5.54
N THR A 159 -3.54 -14.77 5.44
CA THR A 159 -3.28 -13.36 5.12
C THR A 159 -4.40 -12.52 5.73
N GLN A 160 -4.08 -11.34 6.26
CA GLN A 160 -5.06 -10.36 6.73
C GLN A 160 -5.53 -9.39 5.64
N ALA A 161 -4.99 -9.48 4.42
CA ALA A 161 -5.28 -8.50 3.39
C ALA A 161 -6.66 -8.71 2.75
N VAL A 162 -7.47 -7.65 2.64
CA VAL A 162 -8.84 -7.68 2.11
C VAL A 162 -8.98 -6.72 0.92
N GLY A 163 -9.63 -7.16 -0.15
CA GLY A 163 -9.93 -6.34 -1.34
C GLY A 163 -11.42 -6.31 -1.73
N SER A 164 -12.24 -7.24 -1.24
CA SER A 164 -13.69 -7.22 -1.44
C SER A 164 -14.44 -8.06 -0.39
N LEU A 165 -15.70 -7.69 -0.15
CA LEU A 165 -16.64 -8.37 0.75
C LEU A 165 -17.98 -8.53 0.04
N GLU A 166 -18.58 -9.71 0.09
CA GLU A 166 -19.88 -10.01 -0.51
C GLU A 166 -20.68 -10.93 0.41
N LEU A 167 -21.83 -10.47 0.91
CA LEU A 167 -22.78 -11.31 1.65
C LEU A 167 -23.53 -12.20 0.66
N ASP A 168 -23.78 -13.46 1.02
CA ASP A 168 -24.54 -14.39 0.17
C ASP A 168 -25.98 -13.86 -0.04
N PRO A 169 -26.37 -13.45 -1.25
CA PRO A 169 -27.70 -12.89 -1.53
C PRO A 169 -28.80 -13.96 -1.47
N THR A 170 -28.43 -15.25 -1.52
CA THR A 170 -29.36 -16.38 -1.35
C THR A 170 -29.60 -16.68 0.14
N ASP A 171 -28.67 -16.30 1.01
CA ASP A 171 -28.81 -16.36 2.47
C ASP A 171 -29.57 -15.13 3.00
N ALA A 172 -30.89 -15.19 2.94
CA ALA A 172 -31.77 -14.16 3.51
C ALA A 172 -31.58 -13.92 5.02
N THR A 173 -30.80 -14.76 5.72
CA THR A 173 -30.46 -14.55 7.13
C THR A 173 -29.19 -13.73 7.34
N GLY A 174 -28.40 -13.46 6.29
CA GLY A 174 -27.16 -12.68 6.37
C GLY A 174 -26.07 -13.33 7.23
N ASN A 175 -25.99 -14.67 7.22
CA ASN A 175 -25.05 -15.45 8.03
C ASN A 175 -23.80 -15.91 7.26
N THR A 176 -23.70 -15.62 5.98
CA THR A 176 -22.64 -16.08 5.08
C THR A 176 -21.99 -14.90 4.35
N LEU A 177 -20.66 -14.77 4.49
CA LEU A 177 -19.85 -13.71 3.89
C LEU A 177 -18.69 -14.35 3.12
N LEU A 178 -18.52 -13.96 1.86
CA LEU A 178 -17.32 -14.22 1.09
C LEU A 178 -16.38 -13.01 1.13
N ILE A 179 -15.08 -13.30 1.12
CA ILE A 179 -14.01 -12.33 1.31
C ILE A 179 -13.00 -12.54 0.19
N GLY A 180 -12.85 -11.57 -0.70
CA GLY A 180 -11.76 -11.53 -1.66
C GLY A 180 -10.51 -11.03 -0.97
N SER A 181 -9.51 -11.89 -0.77
CA SER A 181 -8.28 -11.46 -0.11
C SER A 181 -7.32 -10.72 -1.06
N GLY A 182 -6.47 -9.89 -0.47
CA GLY A 182 -5.50 -9.04 -1.14
C GLY A 182 -6.07 -7.67 -1.51
N GLU A 183 -5.36 -6.63 -1.12
CA GLU A 183 -5.75 -5.23 -1.17
C GLU A 183 -6.00 -4.74 -2.61
N SER A 184 -7.04 -3.93 -2.75
CA SER A 184 -7.61 -3.50 -4.03
C SER A 184 -7.20 -2.12 -4.51
N ASN A 185 -6.24 -1.47 -3.86
CA ASN A 185 -6.05 -0.02 -4.00
C ASN A 185 -4.89 0.32 -4.95
N PHE A 186 -3.99 -0.64 -5.23
CA PHE A 186 -2.92 -0.55 -6.23
C PHE A 186 -1.78 0.42 -5.87
N ALA A 187 -1.67 0.80 -4.59
CA ALA A 187 -0.49 1.43 -4.03
C ALA A 187 0.72 0.47 -4.04
N VAL A 188 1.91 1.02 -3.77
CA VAL A 188 3.18 0.28 -3.72
C VAL A 188 3.25 -0.75 -2.59
N ASP A 189 2.39 -0.59 -1.59
CA ASP A 189 2.18 -1.43 -0.43
C ASP A 189 0.84 -2.18 -0.46
N SER A 190 0.11 -2.22 -1.58
CA SER A 190 -1.14 -2.99 -1.63
C SER A 190 -0.89 -4.51 -1.58
N PHE A 191 -1.04 -5.13 -0.40
CA PHE A 191 -0.64 -6.52 -0.17
C PHE A 191 -1.48 -7.56 -0.93
N ALA A 192 -0.83 -8.61 -1.41
CA ALA A 192 -1.52 -9.71 -2.06
C ALA A 192 -2.27 -10.64 -1.09
N GLY A 193 -3.32 -11.24 -1.64
CA GLY A 193 -4.12 -12.28 -1.03
C GLY A 193 -3.67 -13.68 -1.41
N LEU A 194 -4.47 -14.64 -0.96
CA LEU A 194 -4.27 -16.08 -1.16
C LEU A 194 -5.46 -16.77 -1.86
N GLY A 195 -6.52 -16.04 -2.17
CA GLY A 195 -7.77 -16.57 -2.73
C GLY A 195 -9.02 -15.99 -2.08
N VAL A 196 -10.15 -16.67 -2.25
CA VAL A 196 -11.40 -16.32 -1.58
C VAL A 196 -11.44 -16.99 -0.21
N TYR A 197 -11.88 -16.30 0.84
CA TYR A 197 -12.27 -16.91 2.11
C TYR A 197 -13.79 -16.86 2.26
N LYS A 198 -14.32 -17.73 3.12
CA LYS A 198 -15.74 -17.77 3.49
C LYS A 198 -15.87 -17.79 5.02
N ILE A 199 -16.76 -16.96 5.54
CA ILE A 199 -17.21 -17.03 6.93
C ILE A 199 -18.69 -17.40 6.94
N THR A 200 -19.04 -18.47 7.65
CA THR A 200 -20.44 -18.85 7.93
C THR A 200 -20.79 -18.59 9.39
N ASN A 201 -22.09 -18.68 9.75
CA ASN A 201 -22.60 -18.48 11.10
C ASN A 201 -22.30 -17.09 11.70
N LEU A 202 -22.21 -16.04 10.86
CA LEU A 202 -21.77 -14.69 11.26
C LEU A 202 -22.51 -14.10 12.46
N LYS A 203 -23.79 -14.42 12.65
CA LYS A 203 -24.63 -13.88 13.75
C LYS A 203 -24.58 -14.72 15.04
N SER A 204 -23.92 -15.88 15.03
CA SER A 204 -23.75 -16.74 16.21
C SER A 204 -22.27 -16.96 16.53
N SER A 205 -21.68 -18.03 15.98
CA SER A 205 -20.27 -18.40 16.14
C SER A 205 -19.59 -18.44 14.77
N PRO A 206 -19.00 -17.33 14.30
CA PRO A 206 -18.38 -17.22 12.99
C PRO A 206 -17.35 -18.33 12.74
N LEU A 207 -17.43 -18.99 11.58
CA LEU A 207 -16.50 -20.04 11.16
C LEU A 207 -15.80 -19.64 9.87
N LEU A 208 -14.52 -19.28 9.96
CA LEU A 208 -13.65 -18.98 8.83
C LEU A 208 -13.21 -20.26 8.11
N SER A 209 -13.23 -20.22 6.77
CA SER A 209 -12.77 -21.29 5.88
C SER A 209 -12.10 -20.72 4.63
N GLY A 210 -11.18 -21.49 4.04
CA GLY A 210 -10.33 -21.08 2.92
C GLY A 210 -8.84 -21.01 3.29
N PRO A 211 -7.98 -20.47 2.42
CA PRO A 211 -8.32 -19.86 1.13
C PRO A 211 -8.78 -20.90 0.09
N PHE A 212 -9.80 -20.54 -0.69
CA PHE A 212 -10.23 -21.25 -1.89
C PHE A 212 -9.55 -20.61 -3.10
N ASN A 213 -8.67 -21.35 -3.77
CA ASN A 213 -7.80 -20.81 -4.83
C ASN A 213 -7.48 -21.78 -5.98
N GLN A 214 -8.14 -22.94 -6.07
CA GLN A 214 -7.79 -23.99 -7.03
C GLN A 214 -8.69 -24.02 -8.28
N ASN A 215 -8.14 -24.46 -9.40
CA ASN A 215 -8.93 -24.88 -10.56
C ASN A 215 -9.24 -26.40 -10.52
N THR A 216 -9.93 -26.91 -11.54
CA THR A 216 -10.30 -28.33 -11.66
C THR A 216 -9.12 -29.31 -11.80
N ALA A 217 -7.91 -28.80 -12.06
CA ALA A 217 -6.66 -29.56 -12.05
C ALA A 217 -5.85 -29.39 -10.74
N ALA A 218 -6.51 -28.91 -9.67
CA ALA A 218 -5.92 -28.58 -8.36
C ALA A 218 -4.77 -27.55 -8.40
N ALA A 219 -4.61 -26.81 -9.50
CA ALA A 219 -3.59 -25.78 -9.62
C ALA A 219 -4.10 -24.44 -9.06
N ASP A 220 -3.23 -23.73 -8.36
CA ASP A 220 -3.49 -22.41 -7.78
C ASP A 220 -3.69 -21.35 -8.87
N VAL A 221 -4.76 -20.56 -8.74
CA VAL A 221 -5.11 -19.46 -9.64
C VAL A 221 -5.18 -18.09 -8.98
N PHE A 222 -5.03 -17.98 -7.65
CA PHE A 222 -5.24 -16.71 -6.92
C PHE A 222 -4.18 -16.34 -5.90
N SER A 223 -3.32 -17.24 -5.42
CA SER A 223 -2.28 -16.81 -4.49
C SER A 223 -1.39 -15.77 -5.15
N LYS A 224 -0.95 -14.78 -4.36
CA LYS A 224 -0.09 -13.69 -4.81
C LYS A 224 -0.83 -12.70 -5.75
N ARG A 225 -2.16 -12.61 -5.63
CA ARG A 225 -3.06 -11.66 -6.32
C ARG A 225 -4.02 -10.97 -5.34
N SER A 226 -4.54 -9.83 -5.75
CA SER A 226 -5.69 -9.19 -5.09
C SER A 226 -7.00 -9.63 -5.73
N ILE A 227 -8.08 -9.60 -4.94
CA ILE A 227 -9.45 -9.86 -5.41
C ILE A 227 -10.29 -8.61 -5.13
N PRO A 228 -10.22 -7.58 -5.99
CA PRO A 228 -11.03 -6.36 -5.88
C PRO A 228 -12.48 -6.54 -6.39
N GLY A 229 -12.74 -7.61 -7.16
CA GLY A 229 -14.08 -7.93 -7.68
C GLY A 229 -14.53 -9.30 -7.20
N LEU A 230 -15.67 -9.36 -6.53
CA LEU A 230 -16.28 -10.58 -6.03
C LEU A 230 -17.79 -10.41 -6.14
N ALA A 231 -18.49 -11.42 -6.62
CA ALA A 231 -19.95 -11.41 -6.73
C ALA A 231 -20.51 -12.83 -6.64
N ILE A 232 -21.61 -12.99 -5.92
CA ILE A 232 -22.34 -14.25 -5.79
C ILE A 232 -23.63 -14.14 -6.62
N ASP A 233 -24.01 -15.18 -7.35
CA ASP A 233 -25.23 -15.17 -8.15
C ASP A 233 -26.48 -15.00 -7.24
N PRO A 234 -27.35 -14.00 -7.51
CA PRO A 234 -28.51 -13.70 -6.67
C PRO A 234 -29.50 -14.83 -6.41
N ASN A 235 -29.47 -15.93 -7.20
CA ASN A 235 -30.36 -17.07 -7.02
C ASN A 235 -29.61 -18.42 -6.86
N ASN A 236 -28.28 -18.46 -6.89
CA ASN A 236 -27.51 -19.70 -6.75
C ASN A 236 -26.08 -19.47 -6.21
N HIS A 237 -25.88 -19.64 -4.91
CA HIS A 237 -24.59 -19.35 -4.28
C HIS A 237 -23.40 -20.19 -4.77
N ASP A 238 -23.61 -21.31 -5.45
CA ASP A 238 -22.53 -22.09 -6.06
C ASP A 238 -21.85 -21.35 -7.22
N ILE A 239 -22.57 -20.41 -7.84
CA ILE A 239 -22.06 -19.55 -8.91
C ILE A 239 -21.43 -18.31 -8.26
N VAL A 240 -20.11 -18.30 -8.19
CA VAL A 240 -19.31 -17.19 -7.65
C VAL A 240 -18.36 -16.69 -8.73
N TYR A 241 -18.46 -15.40 -9.05
CA TYR A 241 -17.55 -14.71 -9.94
C TYR A 241 -16.44 -14.00 -9.16
N VAL A 242 -15.21 -14.16 -9.64
CA VAL A 242 -13.99 -13.64 -8.98
C VAL A 242 -13.17 -12.87 -10.02
N GLY A 243 -12.99 -11.58 -9.77
CA GLY A 243 -12.13 -10.69 -10.51
C GLY A 243 -10.81 -10.52 -9.79
N SER A 244 -9.72 -10.93 -10.44
CA SER A 244 -8.37 -10.86 -9.86
C SER A 244 -7.54 -9.73 -10.46
N SER A 245 -6.64 -9.16 -9.65
CA SER A 245 -5.78 -8.04 -10.03
C SER A 245 -4.38 -8.15 -9.38
N THR A 246 -3.58 -7.09 -9.48
CA THR A 246 -2.21 -7.03 -8.94
C THR A 246 -2.22 -6.93 -7.42
N GLY A 247 -1.38 -7.72 -6.74
CA GLY A 247 -1.00 -7.50 -5.34
C GLY A 247 0.52 -7.51 -5.19
N GLN A 248 1.02 -6.88 -4.12
CA GLN A 248 2.43 -6.69 -3.77
C GLN A 248 2.78 -7.46 -2.47
N GLN A 249 4.02 -7.35 -1.99
CA GLN A 249 4.53 -8.15 -0.85
C GLN A 249 5.60 -7.39 -0.04
N GLY A 250 5.53 -7.53 1.28
CA GLY A 250 6.50 -6.95 2.21
C GLY A 250 6.56 -5.41 2.21
N ILE A 251 7.49 -4.85 2.98
CA ILE A 251 7.76 -3.40 3.09
C ILE A 251 8.42 -2.78 1.82
N GLY A 252 8.32 -3.42 0.65
CA GLY A 252 8.96 -2.93 -0.58
C GLY A 252 8.11 -3.14 -1.84
N PRO A 253 8.26 -2.30 -2.89
CA PRO A 253 7.41 -2.28 -4.08
C PRO A 253 7.68 -3.46 -5.03
N GLN A 254 7.39 -4.69 -4.57
CA GLN A 254 7.80 -5.93 -5.20
C GLN A 254 6.59 -6.73 -5.72
N ALA A 255 6.32 -6.62 -7.01
CA ALA A 255 5.41 -7.54 -7.68
C ALA A 255 5.96 -8.99 -7.69
N PHE A 256 5.06 -9.96 -7.52
CA PHE A 256 5.41 -11.38 -7.55
C PHE A 256 5.81 -11.87 -8.94
N VAL A 257 6.96 -12.54 -9.03
CA VAL A 257 7.40 -13.24 -10.24
C VAL A 257 6.76 -14.62 -10.28
N GLY A 258 6.06 -14.95 -11.38
CA GLY A 258 5.44 -16.26 -11.57
C GLY A 258 4.06 -16.46 -10.89
N ALA A 259 3.44 -15.41 -10.37
CA ALA A 259 2.07 -15.48 -9.85
C ALA A 259 1.04 -15.81 -10.98
N PRO A 260 -0.08 -16.50 -10.69
CA PRO A 260 -1.09 -16.90 -11.69
C PRO A 260 -1.64 -15.73 -12.53
N ARG A 261 -2.10 -15.96 -13.76
CA ARG A 261 -2.59 -14.87 -14.64
C ARG A 261 -3.93 -14.30 -14.18
N ARG A 262 -4.00 -12.99 -13.95
CA ARG A 262 -5.18 -12.20 -13.57
C ARG A 262 -6.26 -12.21 -14.64
N GLY A 263 -7.50 -12.05 -14.22
CA GLY A 263 -8.67 -11.91 -15.09
C GLY A 263 -9.97 -12.24 -14.36
N LEU A 264 -11.02 -12.52 -15.14
CA LEU A 264 -12.31 -12.97 -14.65
C LEU A 264 -12.35 -14.50 -14.51
N PHE A 265 -12.77 -14.98 -13.36
CA PHE A 265 -12.95 -16.39 -13.03
C PHE A 265 -14.36 -16.65 -12.53
N ARG A 266 -14.80 -17.90 -12.64
CA ARG A 266 -16.08 -18.37 -12.11
C ARG A 266 -15.94 -19.73 -11.45
N SER A 267 -16.52 -19.88 -10.27
CA SER A 267 -16.89 -21.18 -9.69
C SER A 267 -18.35 -21.48 -10.01
N THR A 268 -18.68 -22.76 -10.15
CA THR A 268 -20.08 -23.25 -10.26
C THR A 268 -20.36 -24.36 -9.25
N ASN A 269 -19.54 -24.44 -8.19
CA ASN A 269 -19.57 -25.46 -7.15
C ASN A 269 -18.95 -24.95 -5.84
N PHE A 270 -19.05 -23.63 -5.57
CA PHE A 270 -18.33 -23.00 -4.47
C PHE A 270 -18.76 -23.51 -3.08
N PHE A 271 -20.03 -23.87 -2.90
CA PHE A 271 -20.60 -24.36 -1.65
C PHE A 271 -20.88 -25.87 -1.66
N SER A 272 -21.22 -26.45 -2.82
CA SER A 272 -21.63 -27.86 -2.95
C SER A 272 -20.50 -28.88 -3.09
N GLY A 273 -19.22 -28.46 -3.09
CA GLY A 273 -18.10 -29.38 -3.14
C GLY A 273 -16.74 -28.73 -2.92
N ALA A 274 -15.68 -29.37 -3.44
CA ALA A 274 -14.37 -28.75 -3.51
C ALA A 274 -14.42 -27.58 -4.50
N SER A 275 -14.44 -26.35 -3.98
CA SER A 275 -14.64 -25.12 -4.76
C SER A 275 -13.55 -24.98 -5.83
N THR A 276 -13.94 -24.98 -7.11
CA THR A 276 -13.00 -24.82 -8.23
C THR A 276 -13.32 -23.58 -9.05
N PHE A 277 -12.29 -22.96 -9.62
CA PHE A 277 -12.41 -21.75 -10.44
C PHE A 277 -11.94 -21.99 -11.87
N THR A 278 -12.79 -21.61 -12.83
CA THR A 278 -12.48 -21.61 -14.26
C THR A 278 -12.30 -20.17 -14.73
N LYS A 279 -11.18 -19.88 -15.39
CA LYS A 279 -10.93 -18.57 -16.00
C LYS A 279 -11.75 -18.40 -17.28
N LEU A 280 -12.41 -17.26 -17.43
CA LEU A 280 -13.30 -16.97 -18.55
C LEU A 280 -12.65 -16.07 -19.60
N ALA A 281 -13.14 -16.19 -20.84
CA ALA A 281 -12.92 -15.18 -21.87
C ALA A 281 -13.96 -14.05 -21.70
N VAL A 282 -13.57 -12.82 -22.00
CA VAL A 282 -14.43 -11.63 -21.85
C VAL A 282 -14.43 -10.86 -23.17
N ALA A 283 -15.53 -10.98 -23.93
CA ALA A 283 -15.64 -10.47 -25.30
C ALA A 283 -14.47 -10.97 -26.17
N ASN A 284 -13.61 -10.06 -26.65
CA ASN A 284 -12.43 -10.39 -27.46
C ASN A 284 -11.18 -10.73 -26.63
N ILE A 285 -11.26 -10.68 -25.30
CA ILE A 285 -10.17 -11.00 -24.38
C ILE A 285 -10.18 -12.51 -24.12
N LEU A 286 -9.16 -13.21 -24.62
CA LEU A 286 -9.03 -14.66 -24.44
C LEU A 286 -8.79 -15.03 -22.96
N ALA A 287 -9.33 -16.16 -22.50
CA ALA A 287 -9.09 -16.68 -21.15
C ALA A 287 -7.59 -16.91 -20.83
N THR A 288 -6.74 -17.05 -21.86
CA THR A 288 -5.29 -17.21 -21.73
C THR A 288 -4.54 -15.90 -21.46
N ALA A 289 -5.16 -14.74 -21.69
CA ALA A 289 -4.58 -13.42 -21.43
C ALA A 289 -4.39 -13.15 -19.93
N ASP A 290 -3.66 -12.08 -19.58
CA ASP A 290 -3.51 -11.57 -18.21
C ASP A 290 -4.04 -10.12 -18.21
N PHE A 291 -5.10 -9.87 -17.45
CA PHE A 291 -5.84 -8.60 -17.44
C PHE A 291 -6.43 -8.34 -16.05
N ARG A 292 -6.54 -7.06 -15.65
CA ARG A 292 -7.04 -6.69 -14.31
C ARG A 292 -8.55 -6.48 -14.32
N VAL A 293 -9.28 -7.29 -13.55
CA VAL A 293 -10.67 -7.00 -13.18
C VAL A 293 -10.66 -6.23 -11.87
N THR A 294 -11.42 -5.13 -11.76
CA THR A 294 -11.41 -4.22 -10.60
C THR A 294 -12.74 -4.09 -9.88
N SER A 295 -13.84 -4.50 -10.51
CA SER A 295 -15.16 -4.58 -9.89
C SER A 295 -16.07 -5.54 -10.68
N ILE A 296 -17.02 -6.17 -9.98
CA ILE A 296 -18.07 -7.00 -10.55
C ILE A 296 -19.37 -6.60 -9.84
N ALA A 297 -20.47 -6.45 -10.59
CA ALA A 297 -21.78 -6.14 -10.01
C ALA A 297 -22.89 -6.85 -10.80
N TYR A 298 -23.74 -7.61 -10.12
CA TYR A 298 -24.99 -8.11 -10.70
C TYR A 298 -26.05 -7.01 -10.78
N GLU A 299 -26.96 -7.11 -11.75
CA GLU A 299 -28.25 -6.43 -11.66
C GLU A 299 -29.05 -7.06 -10.49
N PRO A 300 -29.59 -6.27 -9.55
CA PRO A 300 -30.35 -6.79 -8.43
C PRO A 300 -31.48 -7.74 -8.87
N GLY A 301 -31.47 -8.96 -8.31
CA GLY A 301 -32.43 -10.02 -8.62
C GLY A 301 -32.28 -10.69 -9.99
N SER A 302 -31.11 -10.61 -10.64
CA SER A 302 -30.83 -11.31 -11.89
C SER A 302 -29.59 -12.20 -11.81
N SER A 303 -29.74 -13.49 -12.12
CA SER A 303 -28.62 -14.44 -12.32
C SER A 303 -27.88 -14.26 -13.65
N ASP A 304 -28.42 -13.47 -14.58
CA ASP A 304 -27.93 -13.39 -15.96
C ASP A 304 -27.32 -12.06 -16.34
N ARG A 305 -27.75 -10.96 -15.71
CA ARG A 305 -27.32 -9.61 -16.06
C ARG A 305 -26.27 -9.12 -15.07
N MET A 306 -25.04 -8.97 -15.55
CA MET A 306 -23.87 -8.66 -14.73
C MET A 306 -22.91 -7.72 -15.48
N PHE A 307 -22.29 -6.82 -14.73
CA PHE A 307 -21.30 -5.84 -15.18
C PHE A 307 -19.93 -6.19 -14.60
N VAL A 308 -18.87 -6.01 -15.39
CA VAL A 308 -17.48 -6.30 -15.03
C VAL A 308 -16.61 -5.10 -15.44
N GLY A 309 -15.92 -4.49 -14.48
CA GLY A 309 -14.94 -3.44 -14.71
C GLY A 309 -13.57 -4.03 -14.99
N ILE A 310 -13.04 -3.81 -16.19
CA ILE A 310 -11.67 -4.20 -16.58
C ILE A 310 -10.84 -2.93 -16.73
N ALA A 311 -9.68 -2.90 -16.07
CA ALA A 311 -8.81 -1.73 -16.04
C ALA A 311 -7.74 -1.74 -17.15
N ASP A 312 -7.01 -2.85 -17.30
CA ASP A 312 -5.93 -2.99 -18.28
C ASP A 312 -5.65 -4.45 -18.68
N ALA A 313 -4.82 -4.60 -19.72
CA ALA A 313 -4.07 -5.81 -20.03
C ALA A 313 -2.65 -5.75 -19.43
N SER A 314 -2.01 -6.90 -19.21
CA SER A 314 -0.66 -6.96 -18.65
C SER A 314 0.44 -6.44 -19.61
N GLY A 315 1.17 -5.42 -19.15
CA GLY A 315 2.30 -4.80 -19.85
C GLY A 315 2.23 -3.28 -19.70
N ASN A 316 3.33 -2.54 -19.87
CA ASN A 316 3.33 -1.07 -19.78
C ASN A 316 2.79 -0.39 -21.07
N ILE A 317 1.77 -1.02 -21.64
CA ILE A 317 0.99 -0.66 -22.81
C ILE A 317 -0.19 -1.62 -22.79
N ASP A 318 -1.40 -1.09 -22.98
CA ASP A 318 -2.54 -1.89 -23.41
C ASP A 318 -2.62 -1.82 -24.94
N PRO A 319 -1.93 -2.70 -25.70
CA PRO A 319 -1.99 -2.69 -27.16
C PRO A 319 -3.36 -3.11 -27.72
N LEU A 320 -4.30 -3.50 -26.85
CA LEU A 320 -5.64 -3.96 -27.20
C LEU A 320 -6.74 -2.93 -26.83
N PHE A 321 -6.40 -1.89 -26.07
CA PHE A 321 -7.33 -0.88 -25.51
C PHE A 321 -8.57 -1.55 -24.89
N ILE A 322 -8.38 -2.44 -23.92
CA ILE A 322 -9.43 -3.24 -23.27
C ILE A 322 -10.01 -2.62 -21.99
N GLY A 323 -9.46 -1.49 -21.51
CA GLY A 323 -10.05 -0.73 -20.40
C GLY A 323 -11.53 -0.41 -20.65
N GLY A 324 -12.41 -0.78 -19.73
CA GLY A 324 -13.84 -0.53 -19.90
C GLY A 324 -14.78 -1.35 -19.02
N ILE A 325 -16.07 -1.05 -19.17
CA ILE A 325 -17.17 -1.80 -18.57
C ILE A 325 -17.67 -2.83 -19.58
N TYR A 326 -17.74 -4.08 -19.15
CA TYR A 326 -18.25 -5.21 -19.91
C TYR A 326 -19.57 -5.69 -19.30
N PHE A 327 -20.55 -5.99 -20.15
CA PHE A 327 -21.85 -6.50 -19.75
C PHE A 327 -22.09 -7.89 -20.32
N THR A 328 -22.70 -8.76 -19.53
CA THR A 328 -23.29 -10.02 -19.98
C THR A 328 -24.78 -10.05 -19.65
N ALA A 329 -25.55 -10.71 -20.51
CA ALA A 329 -26.99 -10.97 -20.32
C ALA A 329 -27.28 -12.49 -20.19
N ASN A 330 -26.25 -13.29 -19.91
CA ASN A 330 -26.31 -14.74 -19.76
C ASN A 330 -25.25 -15.27 -18.78
N ALA A 331 -25.02 -14.56 -17.66
CA ALA A 331 -24.05 -14.94 -16.64
C ALA A 331 -24.27 -16.34 -16.03
N SER A 332 -25.51 -16.86 -16.01
CA SER A 332 -25.78 -18.22 -15.52
C SER A 332 -25.43 -19.32 -16.53
N ALA A 333 -25.24 -18.97 -17.82
CA ALA A 333 -25.00 -19.94 -18.88
C ALA A 333 -23.64 -20.64 -18.76
N ALA A 334 -23.54 -21.87 -19.25
CA ALA A 334 -22.28 -22.65 -19.23
C ALA A 334 -21.10 -21.89 -19.86
N THR A 335 -21.34 -21.12 -20.93
CA THR A 335 -20.37 -20.21 -21.56
C THR A 335 -21.00 -18.82 -21.67
N PRO A 336 -20.80 -17.93 -20.68
CA PRO A 336 -21.30 -16.56 -20.72
C PRO A 336 -20.66 -15.76 -21.85
N THR A 337 -21.40 -14.83 -22.42
CA THR A 337 -20.93 -13.92 -23.46
C THR A 337 -20.94 -12.49 -22.94
N PHE A 338 -19.84 -11.76 -23.15
CA PHE A 338 -19.66 -10.39 -22.71
C PHE A 338 -19.55 -9.43 -23.91
N THR A 339 -20.02 -8.20 -23.74
CA THR A 339 -19.90 -7.09 -24.70
C THR A 339 -19.35 -5.87 -23.97
N ARG A 340 -18.39 -5.14 -24.57
CA ARG A 340 -17.94 -3.86 -24.01
C ARG A 340 -19.03 -2.80 -24.22
N VAL A 341 -19.49 -2.18 -23.14
CA VAL A 341 -20.58 -1.18 -23.12
C VAL A 341 -20.11 0.21 -22.71
N LEU A 342 -18.90 0.32 -22.15
CA LEU A 342 -18.15 1.57 -22.02
C LEU A 342 -16.66 1.28 -22.25
N GLU A 343 -15.97 2.17 -22.93
CA GLU A 343 -14.52 2.21 -23.07
C GLU A 343 -13.98 3.33 -22.19
N THR A 344 -12.90 3.07 -21.45
CA THR A 344 -12.26 4.03 -20.54
C THR A 344 -10.85 4.32 -21.02
N PHE A 345 -10.44 5.59 -21.04
CA PHE A 345 -9.15 5.99 -21.63
C PHE A 345 -8.12 6.39 -20.57
N SER A 346 -6.98 5.70 -20.56
CA SER A 346 -5.77 6.15 -19.88
C SER A 346 -5.01 7.16 -20.75
N GLY A 347 -5.05 8.45 -20.38
CA GLY A 347 -4.25 9.46 -21.08
C GLY A 347 -4.66 10.90 -20.85
N ARG A 348 -3.74 11.68 -20.28
CA ARG A 348 -3.80 13.14 -20.15
C ARG A 348 -3.89 13.80 -21.54
N SER A 349 -5.08 14.23 -21.95
CA SER A 349 -5.28 15.05 -23.15
C SER A 349 -5.51 16.52 -22.75
N GLY A 350 -4.63 17.45 -23.15
CA GLY A 350 -5.02 18.87 -23.01
C GLY A 350 -3.98 20.00 -23.05
N ALA A 351 -2.66 19.79 -23.11
CA ALA A 351 -1.72 20.92 -23.19
C ALA A 351 -0.49 20.67 -24.09
N THR A 352 -0.50 21.30 -25.26
CA THR A 352 0.69 21.64 -26.09
C THR A 352 1.76 20.55 -26.32
N GLY A 353 1.42 19.55 -27.14
CA GLY A 353 2.40 18.91 -28.04
C GLY A 353 3.62 18.23 -27.40
N LYS A 354 3.46 17.65 -26.21
CA LYS A 354 4.47 16.78 -25.56
C LYS A 354 3.91 15.38 -25.35
N ASN A 355 4.82 14.41 -25.33
CA ASN A 355 4.58 12.97 -25.51
C ASN A 355 3.40 12.39 -24.70
N PHE A 356 2.60 11.55 -25.38
CA PHE A 356 1.73 10.55 -24.76
C PHE A 356 2.54 9.67 -23.78
N VAL A 357 2.00 9.39 -22.59
CA VAL A 357 2.57 8.41 -21.66
C VAL A 357 1.52 7.31 -21.41
N PRO A 358 1.60 6.14 -22.08
CA PRO A 358 0.57 5.08 -22.00
C PRO A 358 0.56 4.26 -20.70
N SER A 359 0.92 4.86 -19.55
CA SER A 359 1.33 4.13 -18.33
C SER A 359 0.38 4.23 -17.14
N GLU A 360 -0.70 5.01 -17.21
CA GLU A 360 -1.64 5.18 -16.08
C GLU A 360 -2.70 4.07 -16.07
N PHE A 361 -2.75 3.33 -14.97
CA PHE A 361 -3.75 2.29 -14.71
C PHE A 361 -5.08 2.94 -14.27
N THR A 362 -6.20 2.51 -14.86
CA THR A 362 -7.53 3.10 -14.64
C THR A 362 -8.47 2.10 -13.96
N PRO A 363 -8.60 2.09 -12.63
CA PRO A 363 -9.55 1.22 -11.95
C PRO A 363 -10.99 1.65 -12.21
N ILE A 364 -11.92 0.70 -12.05
CA ILE A 364 -13.35 0.90 -12.21
C ILE A 364 -14.08 0.31 -11.01
N LYS A 365 -14.97 1.07 -10.36
CA LYS A 365 -15.92 0.57 -9.36
C LYS A 365 -17.35 0.72 -9.88
N LEU A 366 -18.23 -0.22 -9.55
CA LEU A 366 -19.59 -0.35 -10.09
C LEU A 366 -20.61 -0.45 -8.94
N ALA A 367 -21.77 0.19 -9.10
CA ALA A 367 -22.92 0.02 -8.22
C ALA A 367 -24.23 -0.02 -9.04
N ALA A 368 -25.17 -0.90 -8.66
CA ALA A 368 -26.41 -1.12 -9.39
C ALA A 368 -27.65 -1.04 -8.48
N ASN A 369 -28.65 -0.29 -8.93
CA ASN A 369 -29.98 -0.17 -8.34
C ASN A 369 -31.03 -0.76 -9.29
N LYS A 370 -32.13 -1.27 -8.74
CA LYS A 370 -33.33 -1.62 -9.51
C LYS A 370 -34.60 -1.23 -8.78
N VAL A 371 -35.46 -0.46 -9.45
CA VAL A 371 -36.81 -0.08 -8.96
C VAL A 371 -37.84 -0.52 -9.99
N GLY A 372 -38.62 -1.55 -9.64
CA GLY A 372 -39.50 -2.24 -10.58
C GLY A 372 -38.69 -2.87 -11.72
N ASN A 373 -39.00 -2.49 -12.96
CA ASN A 373 -38.25 -2.92 -14.15
C ASN A 373 -37.09 -1.98 -14.51
N THR A 374 -37.01 -0.78 -13.92
CA THR A 374 -35.96 0.19 -14.24
C THR A 374 -34.70 -0.14 -13.45
N VAL A 375 -33.59 -0.31 -14.16
CA VAL A 375 -32.26 -0.52 -13.59
C VAL A 375 -31.44 0.75 -13.80
N THR A 376 -30.72 1.17 -12.78
CA THR A 376 -29.72 2.24 -12.86
C THR A 376 -28.38 1.67 -12.43
N VAL A 377 -27.38 1.79 -13.29
CA VAL A 377 -25.99 1.41 -12.99
C VAL A 377 -25.14 2.66 -12.98
N VAL A 378 -24.38 2.85 -11.91
CA VAL A 378 -23.37 3.92 -11.79
C VAL A 378 -22.01 3.27 -11.79
N ALA A 379 -21.07 3.88 -12.50
CA ALA A 379 -19.66 3.50 -12.50
C ALA A 379 -18.81 4.72 -12.16
N VAL A 380 -17.70 4.50 -11.46
CA VAL A 380 -16.64 5.51 -11.32
C VAL A 380 -15.31 4.94 -11.82
N THR A 381 -14.50 5.79 -12.45
CA THR A 381 -13.27 5.41 -13.12
C THR A 381 -12.13 6.37 -12.76
N GLY A 382 -10.91 5.85 -12.69
CA GLY A 382 -9.70 6.64 -12.42
C GLY A 382 -9.21 7.51 -13.58
N GLU A 383 -10.04 7.80 -14.58
CA GLU A 383 -9.63 8.50 -15.79
C GLU A 383 -9.26 9.96 -15.54
N SER A 384 -8.28 10.49 -16.28
CA SER A 384 -7.99 11.92 -16.32
C SER A 384 -9.17 12.73 -16.88
N VAL A 385 -9.43 13.90 -16.30
CA VAL A 385 -10.38 14.90 -16.82
C VAL A 385 -9.63 16.04 -17.56
N PRO A 386 -10.30 16.88 -18.38
CA PRO A 386 -9.62 17.91 -19.18
C PRO A 386 -8.82 18.93 -18.36
N ASP A 387 -9.31 19.25 -17.17
CA ASP A 387 -8.65 20.14 -16.20
C ASP A 387 -7.51 19.44 -15.45
N GLY A 388 -7.23 18.18 -15.82
CA GLY A 388 -6.04 17.40 -15.50
C GLY A 388 -6.00 16.75 -14.12
N ASN A 389 -7.04 16.94 -13.30
CA ASN A 389 -7.40 16.03 -12.22
C ASN A 389 -7.75 14.62 -12.75
N GLN A 390 -8.00 13.69 -11.83
CA GLN A 390 -8.51 12.34 -12.13
C GLN A 390 -9.88 12.10 -11.47
N GLY A 391 -10.62 11.13 -12.00
CA GLY A 391 -11.94 10.72 -11.51
C GLY A 391 -13.06 11.13 -12.45
N LYS A 392 -13.77 10.16 -13.03
CA LYS A 392 -15.03 10.35 -13.75
C LYS A 392 -16.11 9.45 -13.19
N ALA A 393 -17.37 9.88 -13.30
CA ALA A 393 -18.54 9.07 -13.00
C ALA A 393 -19.42 8.91 -14.25
N TYR A 394 -20.05 7.75 -14.40
CA TYR A 394 -20.92 7.40 -15.51
C TYR A 394 -22.20 6.76 -15.01
N LYS A 395 -23.30 6.91 -15.75
CA LYS A 395 -24.60 6.31 -15.44
C LYS A 395 -25.26 5.71 -16.68
N ALA A 396 -25.75 4.49 -16.56
CA ALA A 396 -26.67 3.87 -17.52
C ALA A 396 -28.03 3.64 -16.86
N VAL A 397 -29.12 3.84 -17.60
CA VAL A 397 -30.50 3.58 -17.15
C VAL A 397 -31.22 2.77 -18.23
N TYR A 398 -31.86 1.66 -17.87
CA TYR A 398 -32.55 0.79 -18.82
C TYR A 398 -33.75 0.06 -18.20
N ASP A 399 -34.62 -0.47 -19.07
CA ASP A 399 -35.71 -1.39 -18.70
C ASP A 399 -35.21 -2.83 -18.81
N ALA A 400 -35.15 -3.54 -17.68
CA ALA A 400 -34.66 -4.92 -17.58
C ALA A 400 -35.43 -5.92 -18.46
N THR A 401 -36.67 -5.61 -18.87
CA THR A 401 -37.49 -6.46 -19.75
C THR A 401 -37.20 -6.27 -21.24
N LYS A 402 -36.45 -5.21 -21.60
CA LYS A 402 -36.19 -4.80 -22.99
C LYS A 402 -34.69 -4.78 -23.35
N ILE A 403 -33.82 -5.00 -22.38
CA ILE A 403 -32.38 -4.78 -22.57
C ILE A 403 -31.74 -5.83 -23.48
N THR A 404 -30.91 -5.36 -24.39
CA THR A 404 -29.99 -6.18 -25.19
C THR A 404 -28.57 -5.64 -24.99
N PRO A 405 -27.51 -6.44 -25.20
CA PRO A 405 -26.13 -5.97 -24.97
C PRO A 405 -25.75 -4.69 -25.74
N GLY A 406 -26.31 -4.47 -26.93
CA GLY A 406 -26.10 -3.25 -27.72
C GLY A 406 -27.05 -2.08 -27.38
N GLY A 407 -27.95 -2.25 -26.41
CA GLY A 407 -28.89 -1.21 -25.94
C GLY A 407 -28.41 -0.43 -24.70
N LEU A 408 -27.31 -0.86 -24.08
CA LEU A 408 -26.70 -0.18 -22.94
C LEU A 408 -25.88 1.03 -23.38
N ASN A 409 -26.24 2.21 -22.88
CA ASN A 409 -25.48 3.44 -23.10
C ASN A 409 -25.16 4.09 -21.75
N PHE A 410 -23.87 4.21 -21.44
CA PHE A 410 -23.39 5.00 -20.30
C PHE A 410 -23.27 6.46 -20.69
N THR A 411 -23.82 7.35 -19.87
CA THR A 411 -23.68 8.81 -19.99
C THR A 411 -22.80 9.32 -18.86
N GLU A 412 -21.84 10.20 -19.15
CA GLU A 412 -20.98 10.81 -18.14
C GLU A 412 -21.78 11.74 -17.21
N LEU A 413 -21.53 11.64 -15.90
CA LEU A 413 -22.06 12.52 -14.87
C LEU A 413 -21.06 13.67 -14.64
N ASN A 414 -21.08 14.68 -15.52
CA ASN A 414 -20.12 15.78 -15.50
C ASN A 414 -19.99 16.51 -14.15
N ALA A 415 -21.04 16.50 -13.33
CA ALA A 415 -21.05 17.11 -11.99
C ALA A 415 -20.24 16.35 -10.92
N ALA A 416 -19.66 15.20 -11.26
CA ALA A 416 -18.75 14.41 -10.42
C ALA A 416 -17.38 14.19 -11.10
N ARG A 417 -16.94 15.12 -11.96
CA ARG A 417 -15.58 15.13 -12.52
C ARG A 417 -14.55 15.56 -11.47
N GLY A 418 -13.35 14.97 -11.53
CA GLY A 418 -12.22 15.37 -10.70
C GLY A 418 -12.29 14.92 -9.24
N PHE A 419 -13.25 14.06 -8.88
CA PHE A 419 -13.53 13.63 -7.50
C PHE A 419 -12.37 12.87 -6.82
N ALA A 420 -11.33 12.49 -7.56
CA ALA A 420 -10.18 11.74 -7.08
C ALA A 420 -8.85 12.50 -7.15
N GLY A 421 -8.86 13.81 -7.45
CA GLY A 421 -7.78 14.75 -7.06
C GLY A 421 -6.39 14.54 -7.67
N GLY A 422 -6.22 13.57 -8.58
CA GLY A 422 -4.92 13.14 -9.11
C GLY A 422 -4.51 11.71 -8.70
N GLN A 423 -5.23 11.10 -7.75
CA GLN A 423 -5.06 9.73 -7.26
C GLN A 423 -6.21 8.80 -7.69
N GLY A 424 -6.81 9.02 -8.87
CA GLY A 424 -7.89 8.15 -9.41
C GLY A 424 -7.49 6.69 -9.64
N PHE A 425 -6.19 6.38 -9.63
CA PHE A 425 -5.68 5.00 -9.62
C PHE A 425 -5.90 4.26 -8.28
N TYR A 426 -6.29 4.99 -7.22
CA TYR A 426 -6.23 4.61 -5.82
C TYR A 426 -7.52 4.98 -5.04
N ASN A 427 -7.97 6.24 -5.20
CA ASN A 427 -9.06 6.86 -4.45
C ASN A 427 -10.38 6.89 -5.22
N ILE A 428 -10.99 5.72 -5.42
CA ILE A 428 -12.34 5.64 -6.02
C ILE A 428 -13.29 4.69 -5.27
N ALA A 429 -14.48 5.20 -4.95
CA ALA A 429 -15.60 4.42 -4.42
C ALA A 429 -16.94 4.94 -4.98
N VAL A 430 -17.94 4.04 -5.12
CA VAL A 430 -19.28 4.39 -5.57
C VAL A 430 -20.33 3.50 -4.92
N ALA A 431 -21.47 4.09 -4.55
CA ALA A 431 -22.67 3.36 -4.17
C ALA A 431 -23.92 4.06 -4.71
N ILE A 432 -25.02 3.31 -4.77
CA ILE A 432 -26.35 3.83 -5.12
C ILE A 432 -27.36 3.26 -4.11
N ASP A 433 -28.30 4.09 -3.70
CA ASP A 433 -29.39 3.67 -2.81
C ASP A 433 -30.20 2.54 -3.48
N PRO A 434 -30.36 1.36 -2.84
CA PRO A 434 -31.04 0.22 -3.44
C PRO A 434 -32.56 0.40 -3.59
N LYS A 435 -33.14 1.48 -3.04
CA LYS A 435 -34.58 1.82 -3.13
C LYS A 435 -34.85 3.10 -3.94
N ASN A 436 -33.85 3.95 -4.18
CA ASN A 436 -34.03 5.20 -4.92
C ASN A 436 -32.82 5.56 -5.80
N ALA A 437 -32.92 5.35 -7.12
CA ALA A 437 -31.88 5.69 -8.09
C ALA A 437 -31.47 7.19 -8.15
N SER A 438 -32.18 8.08 -7.46
CA SER A 438 -31.82 9.50 -7.35
C SER A 438 -30.68 9.74 -6.35
N ASN A 439 -30.48 8.83 -5.41
CA ASN A 439 -29.47 8.88 -4.35
C ASN A 439 -28.20 8.13 -4.79
N ILE A 440 -27.17 8.88 -5.19
CA ILE A 440 -25.89 8.34 -5.69
C ILE A 440 -24.77 8.88 -4.79
N TYR A 441 -23.81 8.02 -4.45
CA TYR A 441 -22.67 8.33 -3.58
C TYR A 441 -21.38 8.06 -4.34
N VAL A 442 -20.44 9.02 -4.31
CA VAL A 442 -19.10 8.91 -4.89
C VAL A 442 -18.11 9.41 -3.85
N ALA A 443 -17.02 8.68 -3.64
CA ALA A 443 -15.97 9.09 -2.72
C ALA A 443 -14.59 8.87 -3.34
N GLY A 444 -13.63 9.69 -2.91
CA GLY A 444 -12.26 9.72 -3.38
C GLY A 444 -11.49 10.77 -2.58
N THR A 445 -10.82 11.68 -3.29
CA THR A 445 -10.09 12.83 -2.73
C THR A 445 -10.33 14.02 -3.66
N LEU A 446 -11.15 15.00 -3.28
CA LEU A 446 -11.34 16.20 -4.11
C LEU A 446 -10.15 17.16 -3.91
N SER A 447 -9.50 17.61 -4.99
CA SER A 447 -8.53 18.71 -4.87
C SER A 447 -9.27 20.02 -4.65
N ALA A 448 -8.87 20.78 -3.63
CA ALA A 448 -9.59 21.96 -3.12
C ALA A 448 -9.89 23.03 -4.19
N ASN A 449 -9.06 23.09 -5.24
CA ASN A 449 -9.08 24.15 -6.26
C ASN A 449 -9.31 23.68 -7.70
N GLY A 450 -9.54 22.39 -7.94
CA GLY A 450 -9.79 21.86 -9.29
C GLY A 450 -8.60 21.93 -10.26
N GLU A 451 -7.42 22.31 -9.79
CA GLU A 451 -6.18 22.29 -10.57
C GLU A 451 -5.47 20.94 -10.44
N ASN A 452 -4.91 20.48 -11.57
CA ASN A 452 -3.92 19.40 -11.65
C ASN A 452 -2.98 19.44 -10.45
N ASP A 453 -2.82 18.31 -9.74
CA ASP A 453 -1.50 18.01 -9.20
C ASP A 453 -1.01 16.59 -9.53
N GLY A 454 0.14 16.57 -10.21
CA GLY A 454 0.84 15.36 -10.60
C GLY A 454 1.90 15.02 -9.59
N GLY A 455 1.48 14.65 -8.38
CA GLY A 455 2.39 14.23 -7.30
C GLY A 455 3.16 15.37 -6.63
N VAL A 456 2.62 16.60 -6.62
CA VAL A 456 3.03 17.67 -5.71
C VAL A 456 1.85 17.94 -4.73
N PRO A 457 2.11 18.41 -3.49
CA PRO A 457 1.09 18.50 -2.44
C PRO A 457 0.45 19.90 -2.42
N LEU A 458 -0.87 19.99 -2.58
CA LEU A 458 -1.54 21.28 -2.61
C LEU A 458 -1.76 21.88 -1.21
N ILE A 459 -1.52 23.19 -1.19
CA ILE A 459 -1.78 24.14 -0.11
C ILE A 459 -3.26 24.58 -0.20
N ASP A 460 -3.80 24.98 0.96
CA ASP A 460 -4.93 25.90 1.18
C ASP A 460 -6.27 25.26 1.63
N ASP A 461 -6.44 25.15 2.95
CA ASP A 461 -7.72 25.39 3.62
C ASP A 461 -7.50 26.28 4.86
N GLY A 462 -8.03 27.51 4.80
CA GLY A 462 -8.84 28.12 5.86
C GLY A 462 -8.17 28.48 7.20
N LEU A 463 -7.58 27.51 7.89
CA LEU A 463 -6.86 27.74 9.14
C LEU A 463 -5.58 28.53 8.89
N GLN A 464 -5.53 29.76 9.41
CA GLN A 464 -4.33 30.58 9.49
C GLN A 464 -3.30 29.96 10.46
N ARG A 465 -2.67 28.84 10.06
CA ARG A 465 -1.30 28.54 10.48
C ARG A 465 -0.43 29.68 9.94
N THR A 466 0.41 30.28 10.78
CA THR A 466 1.33 31.34 10.33
C THR A 466 2.16 30.80 9.16
N GLY A 467 2.35 31.62 8.12
CA GLY A 467 2.66 31.19 6.73
C GLY A 467 3.96 30.40 6.49
N ASP A 468 4.64 30.02 7.56
CA ASP A 468 5.91 29.31 7.63
C ASP A 468 5.66 27.79 7.79
N GLN A 469 4.74 27.38 8.69
CA GLN A 469 4.34 25.96 8.85
C GLN A 469 3.70 25.36 7.59
N ALA A 470 3.04 26.19 6.77
CA ALA A 470 2.45 25.77 5.50
C ALA A 470 3.52 25.33 4.48
N ALA A 471 4.74 25.88 4.54
CA ALA A 471 5.84 25.48 3.67
C ALA A 471 6.45 24.14 4.10
N HIS A 472 6.59 23.90 5.41
CA HIS A 472 6.98 22.58 5.91
C HIS A 472 5.93 21.52 5.56
N ALA A 473 4.63 21.79 5.75
CA ALA A 473 3.57 20.86 5.35
C ALA A 473 3.55 20.59 3.84
N ALA A 474 3.55 21.63 3.00
CA ALA A 474 3.52 21.49 1.54
C ALA A 474 4.77 20.83 0.95
N ALA A 475 5.93 20.93 1.61
CA ALA A 475 7.16 20.33 1.11
C ALA A 475 7.47 18.96 1.74
N ALA A 476 7.19 18.76 3.03
CA ALA A 476 7.08 17.42 3.64
C ALA A 476 5.97 16.58 2.97
N GLY A 477 5.09 17.26 2.24
CA GLY A 477 4.02 16.71 1.45
C GLY A 477 2.90 16.08 2.25
N GLY A 478 2.81 16.46 3.52
CA GLY A 478 1.51 16.81 4.10
C GLY A 478 0.89 18.00 3.36
N GLY A 479 0.55 17.78 2.09
CA GLY A 479 -0.73 18.26 1.62
C GLY A 479 -1.75 17.81 2.65
N ILE A 480 -2.59 18.74 3.07
CA ILE A 480 -3.55 18.51 4.13
C ILE A 480 -4.39 17.27 3.74
N ASP A 481 -4.17 16.13 4.42
CA ASP A 481 -4.95 14.85 4.39
C ASP A 481 -6.35 15.00 5.03
N GLN A 482 -6.93 16.13 4.68
CA GLN A 482 -7.60 17.09 5.54
C GLN A 482 -8.39 17.98 4.57
N GLY A 483 -9.13 17.32 3.69
CA GLY A 483 -9.72 17.98 2.52
C GLY A 483 -10.87 18.90 2.93
N PRO A 484 -10.84 20.20 2.58
CA PRO A 484 -12.05 21.02 2.67
C PRO A 484 -13.14 20.39 1.81
N ASN A 485 -14.33 20.18 2.40
CA ASN A 485 -15.60 19.89 1.72
C ASN A 485 -15.50 19.07 0.41
N GLY A 486 -15.12 17.78 0.47
CA GLY A 486 -15.10 17.02 -0.80
C GLY A 486 -14.65 15.56 -0.86
N VAL A 487 -14.06 14.97 0.20
CA VAL A 487 -13.69 13.53 0.21
C VAL A 487 -14.87 12.62 -0.19
N PHE A 488 -16.08 13.04 0.20
CA PHE A 488 -17.34 12.37 -0.12
C PHE A 488 -18.29 13.35 -0.81
N ILE A 489 -18.87 12.95 -1.94
CA ILE A 489 -19.92 13.69 -2.66
C ILE A 489 -21.17 12.83 -2.88
N PHE A 490 -22.34 13.42 -2.72
CA PHE A 490 -23.62 12.72 -2.94
C PHE A 490 -24.57 13.50 -3.83
N SER A 491 -25.39 12.78 -4.58
CA SER A 491 -26.48 13.34 -5.37
C SER A 491 -27.82 12.95 -4.76
N ARG A 492 -28.81 13.85 -4.87
CA ARG A 492 -30.23 13.60 -4.56
C ARG A 492 -31.15 13.65 -5.78
N ASN A 493 -30.59 13.88 -6.97
CA ASN A 493 -31.31 14.08 -8.23
C ASN A 493 -30.78 13.19 -9.36
N GLY A 494 -30.18 12.06 -9.01
CA GLY A 494 -29.70 11.06 -9.97
C GLY A 494 -28.45 11.49 -10.73
N GLY A 495 -27.60 12.31 -10.12
CA GLY A 495 -26.31 12.74 -10.66
C GLY A 495 -26.37 13.98 -11.56
N VAL A 496 -27.46 14.76 -11.52
CA VAL A 496 -27.52 16.07 -12.21
C VAL A 496 -26.67 17.09 -11.47
N THR A 497 -26.68 17.06 -10.13
CA THR A 497 -25.74 17.76 -9.26
C THR A 497 -25.23 16.83 -8.18
N PHE A 498 -24.03 17.08 -7.70
CA PHE A 498 -23.47 16.47 -6.49
C PHE A 498 -23.23 17.57 -5.44
N THR A 499 -23.35 17.18 -4.18
CA THR A 499 -23.14 18.01 -3.00
C THR A 499 -22.03 17.36 -2.17
N PRO A 500 -20.97 18.08 -1.79
CA PRO A 500 -19.95 17.55 -0.90
C PRO A 500 -20.51 17.38 0.52
N SER A 501 -19.92 16.45 1.27
CA SER A 501 -20.02 16.40 2.73
C SER A 501 -19.54 17.72 3.34
N THR A 502 -20.25 18.22 4.36
CA THR A 502 -19.81 19.36 5.17
C THR A 502 -18.93 18.93 6.35
N ASP A 503 -18.95 17.65 6.70
CA ASP A 503 -18.09 17.10 7.75
C ASP A 503 -16.73 16.71 7.17
N THR A 504 -15.69 16.98 7.95
CA THR A 504 -14.29 16.69 7.68
C THR A 504 -13.99 15.20 7.94
N LEU A 505 -13.83 14.46 6.84
CA LEU A 505 -13.34 13.08 6.87
C LEU A 505 -11.84 13.07 6.53
N HIS A 506 -11.11 12.09 7.03
CA HIS A 506 -9.79 11.75 6.50
C HIS A 506 -9.90 11.51 4.98
N VAL A 507 -8.90 11.92 4.21
CA VAL A 507 -8.85 11.70 2.75
C VAL A 507 -8.66 10.22 2.39
N ASP A 508 -8.61 9.94 1.10
CA ASP A 508 -8.25 8.65 0.51
C ASP A 508 -9.33 7.58 0.73
N SER A 509 -10.54 7.89 0.24
CA SER A 509 -11.71 7.00 0.32
C SER A 509 -11.71 5.89 -0.73
N HIS A 510 -11.89 4.65 -0.25
CA HIS A 510 -11.87 3.45 -1.09
C HIS A 510 -13.16 2.63 -1.05
N MET A 511 -14.02 2.86 -0.05
CA MET A 511 -15.29 2.15 0.09
C MET A 511 -16.43 3.04 0.56
N VAL A 512 -17.61 2.78 0.03
CA VAL A 512 -18.89 3.33 0.50
C VAL A 512 -19.96 2.24 0.36
N GLY A 513 -20.83 2.10 1.37
CA GLY A 513 -21.93 1.14 1.39
C GLY A 513 -23.21 1.75 1.94
N VAL A 514 -24.35 1.47 1.31
CA VAL A 514 -25.67 1.95 1.72
C VAL A 514 -26.48 0.79 2.30
N ALA A 515 -27.02 0.93 3.51
CA ALA A 515 -27.73 -0.16 4.16
C ALA A 515 -29.04 -0.49 3.42
N PRO A 516 -29.25 -1.74 2.93
CA PRO A 516 -30.45 -2.08 2.15
C PRO A 516 -31.75 -1.95 2.95
N SER A 517 -31.70 -2.26 4.24
CA SER A 517 -32.80 -2.11 5.20
C SER A 517 -33.20 -0.65 5.39
N ASN A 518 -32.24 0.27 5.59
CA ASN A 518 -32.47 1.71 5.76
C ASN A 518 -31.44 2.57 5.00
N PRO A 519 -31.74 3.06 3.78
CA PRO A 519 -30.77 3.81 2.97
C PRO A 519 -30.31 5.18 3.49
N LEU A 520 -30.84 5.65 4.63
CA LEU A 520 -30.27 6.77 5.36
C LEU A 520 -29.00 6.40 6.14
N VAL A 521 -28.79 5.10 6.41
CA VAL A 521 -27.54 4.60 7.01
C VAL A 521 -26.56 4.27 5.89
N VAL A 522 -25.43 4.98 5.90
CA VAL A 522 -24.32 4.83 4.95
C VAL A 522 -23.04 4.64 5.76
N TYR A 523 -22.18 3.72 5.34
CA TYR A 523 -20.83 3.57 5.86
C TYR A 523 -19.84 4.00 4.78
N THR A 524 -18.75 4.63 5.18
CA THR A 524 -17.61 4.97 4.30
C THR A 524 -16.32 4.66 5.01
N GLY A 525 -15.26 4.41 4.25
CA GLY A 525 -13.94 4.12 4.78
C GLY A 525 -12.81 4.51 3.86
N ASN A 526 -11.70 4.85 4.50
CA ASN A 526 -10.53 5.52 3.93
C ASN A 526 -9.29 5.15 4.76
N ASP A 527 -8.18 5.86 4.57
CA ASP A 527 -6.90 5.61 5.27
C ASP A 527 -6.88 5.96 6.76
N GLY A 528 -7.85 6.74 7.23
CA GLY A 528 -8.10 6.97 8.65
C GLY A 528 -9.12 6.01 9.31
N GLY A 529 -9.70 5.04 8.59
CA GLY A 529 -10.61 4.03 9.18
C GLY A 529 -12.08 4.11 8.74
N VAL A 530 -13.02 4.17 9.69
CA VAL A 530 -14.48 3.99 9.43
C VAL A 530 -15.37 5.12 9.99
N TRP A 531 -16.30 5.58 9.16
CA TRP A 531 -17.37 6.51 9.52
C TRP A 531 -18.74 5.99 9.09
N ARG A 532 -19.77 6.44 9.80
CA ARG A 532 -21.16 6.04 9.58
C ARG A 532 -22.08 7.25 9.63
N SER A 533 -22.89 7.43 8.59
CA SER A 533 -23.97 8.42 8.53
C SER A 533 -25.32 7.84 8.98
N ASN A 534 -26.24 8.72 9.38
CA ASN A 534 -27.65 8.43 9.70
C ASN A 534 -28.66 9.22 8.82
N ASP A 535 -28.18 10.13 7.97
CA ASP A 535 -29.00 11.03 7.13
C ASP A 535 -28.69 10.89 5.63
N GLY A 536 -28.04 9.79 5.26
CA GLY A 536 -27.65 9.46 3.89
C GLY A 536 -26.38 10.17 3.43
N GLY A 537 -25.38 10.34 4.30
CA GLY A 537 -24.09 10.96 3.97
C GLY A 537 -24.09 12.50 4.01
N GLY A 538 -25.06 13.12 4.69
CA GLY A 538 -25.04 14.56 4.98
C GLY A 538 -24.11 14.87 6.16
N HIS A 539 -24.23 14.10 7.24
CA HIS A 539 -23.32 14.11 8.39
C HIS A 539 -22.77 12.72 8.68
N TRP A 540 -21.58 12.68 9.27
CA TRP A 540 -20.80 11.49 9.56
C TRP A 540 -20.47 11.38 11.03
N ILE A 541 -20.50 10.16 11.54
CA ILE A 541 -20.15 9.84 12.92
C ILE A 541 -18.94 8.91 12.87
N ASP A 542 -17.88 9.27 13.60
CA ASP A 542 -16.72 8.41 13.82
C ASP A 542 -17.14 7.02 14.34
N ARG A 543 -16.47 5.97 13.85
CA ARG A 543 -16.62 4.59 14.34
C ARG A 543 -15.28 3.91 14.62
N ASN A 544 -14.23 4.70 14.81
CA ASN A 544 -12.90 4.23 15.18
C ASN A 544 -12.85 4.05 16.71
N THR A 545 -13.39 2.93 17.21
CA THR A 545 -13.48 2.67 18.66
C THR A 545 -12.36 1.76 19.18
N SER A 546 -12.22 1.63 20.50
CA SER A 546 -11.14 0.83 21.12
C SER A 546 -11.20 -0.69 20.88
N THR A 547 -12.16 -1.15 20.09
CA THR A 547 -12.29 -2.54 19.63
C THR A 547 -11.93 -2.72 18.15
N PHE A 548 -11.58 -1.63 17.47
CA PHE A 548 -11.12 -1.59 16.08
C PHE A 548 -9.66 -1.14 16.04
N SER A 549 -8.82 -1.87 15.30
CA SER A 549 -7.40 -1.52 15.15
C SER A 549 -6.96 -1.89 13.74
N ALA A 550 -6.95 -0.91 12.86
CA ALA A 550 -6.47 -1.04 11.48
C ALA A 550 -5.10 -0.36 11.27
N THR A 551 -4.48 0.20 12.31
CA THR A 551 -3.28 1.05 12.19
C THR A 551 -2.08 0.33 11.61
N GLN A 552 -1.48 0.97 10.61
CA GLN A 552 -0.42 0.45 9.76
C GLN A 552 0.92 1.12 10.09
N PHE A 553 1.72 0.51 10.97
CA PHE A 553 3.04 1.03 11.29
C PHE A 553 4.09 0.63 10.25
N GLN A 554 5.03 1.56 10.02
CA GLN A 554 6.23 1.34 9.21
C GLN A 554 7.47 1.03 10.06
N SER A 555 7.52 1.54 11.30
CA SER A 555 8.66 1.34 12.21
C SER A 555 8.30 1.48 13.69
N ILE A 556 9.25 1.10 14.57
CA ILE A 556 9.19 1.38 16.01
C ILE A 556 10.55 1.77 16.58
N ALA A 557 10.59 2.80 17.42
CA ALA A 557 11.70 3.08 18.31
C ALA A 557 11.24 3.03 19.77
N VAL A 558 12.08 2.44 20.63
CA VAL A 558 11.84 2.29 22.08
C VAL A 558 12.92 3.04 22.85
N HIS A 559 12.52 3.70 23.94
CA HIS A 559 13.43 4.41 24.83
C HIS A 559 14.37 3.44 25.57
N PRO A 560 15.64 3.77 25.78
CA PRO A 560 16.63 2.85 26.34
C PRO A 560 16.31 2.37 27.78
N THR A 561 15.54 3.14 28.56
CA THR A 561 15.31 2.87 30.00
C THR A 561 13.85 2.88 30.44
N ASP A 562 12.89 3.13 29.54
CA ASP A 562 11.45 3.05 29.84
C ASP A 562 10.74 2.41 28.66
N ALA A 563 10.34 1.15 28.80
CA ALA A 563 9.59 0.48 27.75
C ALA A 563 8.32 1.26 27.38
N ASN A 564 7.64 1.93 28.30
CA ASN A 564 6.38 2.63 27.99
C ASN A 564 6.58 3.90 27.14
N PHE A 565 7.81 4.33 26.87
CA PHE A 565 8.11 5.40 25.94
C PHE A 565 8.51 4.82 24.57
N SER A 566 7.70 5.02 23.53
CA SER A 566 8.02 4.57 22.16
C SER A 566 7.33 5.38 21.09
N ILE A 567 8.02 5.64 19.99
CA ILE A 567 7.43 6.28 18.80
C ILE A 567 7.42 5.33 17.60
N GLY A 568 6.48 5.52 16.69
CA GLY A 568 6.43 4.80 15.42
C GLY A 568 5.71 5.62 14.35
N GLY A 569 6.24 5.59 13.13
CA GLY A 569 5.60 6.15 11.96
C GLY A 569 4.49 5.24 11.45
N THR A 570 3.36 5.83 11.07
CA THR A 570 2.21 5.12 10.49
C THR A 570 1.85 5.67 9.14
N GLN A 571 1.43 4.78 8.25
CA GLN A 571 0.84 5.11 6.95
C GLN A 571 -0.30 6.12 7.10
N ASP A 572 -0.18 7.26 6.43
CA ASP A 572 -1.15 8.38 6.30
C ASP A 572 -1.64 9.03 7.61
N ASN A 573 -1.29 8.45 8.77
CA ASN A 573 -1.80 8.80 10.09
C ASN A 573 -0.70 9.37 11.02
N GLY A 574 0.38 9.89 10.42
CA GLY A 574 1.44 10.64 11.11
C GLY A 574 2.46 9.79 11.86
N THR A 575 3.17 10.44 12.78
CA THR A 575 4.04 9.76 13.75
C THR A 575 3.34 9.70 15.10
N ASN A 576 3.32 8.52 15.71
CA ASN A 576 2.53 8.21 16.90
C ASN A 576 3.42 7.84 18.09
N PHE A 577 3.07 8.33 19.28
CA PHE A 577 3.83 8.20 20.52
C PHE A 577 3.02 7.44 21.56
N PHE A 578 3.53 6.28 21.96
CA PHE A 578 3.14 5.58 23.19
C PHE A 578 3.90 6.21 24.35
N GLN A 579 3.17 6.81 25.28
CA GLN A 579 3.69 7.62 26.37
C GLN A 579 3.92 6.78 27.65
N PRO A 580 4.80 7.23 28.58
CA PRO A 580 5.07 6.54 29.86
C PRO A 580 3.83 6.18 30.70
N ASN A 581 2.77 6.97 30.61
CA ASN A 581 1.47 6.74 31.25
C ASN A 581 0.59 5.70 30.54
N ARG A 582 1.11 5.07 29.48
CA ARG A 582 0.46 4.08 28.60
C ARG A 582 -0.71 4.62 27.75
N THR A 583 -0.72 5.93 27.46
CA THR A 583 -1.63 6.51 26.45
C THR A 583 -0.93 6.74 25.12
N TRP A 584 -1.72 6.81 24.05
CA TRP A 584 -1.26 7.17 22.71
C TRP A 584 -1.59 8.61 22.37
N THR A 585 -0.72 9.25 21.59
CA THR A 585 -1.01 10.51 20.90
C THR A 585 -0.26 10.51 19.57
N ARG A 586 -0.87 11.06 18.52
CA ARG A 586 -0.14 11.51 17.33
C ARG A 586 0.71 12.71 17.74
N VAL A 587 1.99 12.71 17.35
CA VAL A 587 2.99 13.75 17.68
C VAL A 587 3.46 14.52 16.47
N ASP A 588 3.23 14.02 15.26
CA ASP A 588 3.36 14.80 14.03
C ASP A 588 2.46 14.28 12.90
N PHE A 589 2.30 15.07 11.84
CA PHE A 589 1.40 14.80 10.70
C PHE A 589 2.08 14.07 9.52
N GLY A 590 1.31 13.82 8.46
CA GLY A 590 1.77 13.28 7.18
C GLY A 590 1.90 11.75 7.20
N ASP A 591 2.65 11.19 6.26
CA ASP A 591 2.90 9.75 6.19
C ASP A 591 4.17 9.38 6.99
N GLY A 592 4.01 8.69 8.12
CA GLY A 592 5.09 8.42 9.07
C GLY A 592 5.95 7.21 8.70
N GLY A 593 7.24 7.41 8.50
CA GLY A 593 8.20 6.36 8.12
C GLY A 593 9.04 5.79 9.26
N TYR A 594 10.37 5.77 9.06
CA TYR A 594 11.33 5.23 10.04
C TYR A 594 11.46 6.15 11.25
N SER A 595 11.42 5.60 12.47
CA SER A 595 11.52 6.33 13.74
C SER A 595 12.76 5.92 14.53
N LEU A 596 13.36 6.83 15.29
CA LEU A 596 14.52 6.58 16.17
C LEU A 596 14.43 7.39 17.47
N ILE A 597 14.90 6.80 18.58
CA ILE A 597 15.09 7.46 19.88
C ILE A 597 16.56 7.32 20.28
N ASP A 598 17.22 8.42 20.68
CA ASP A 598 18.61 8.38 21.15
C ASP A 598 18.75 7.46 22.37
N GLN A 599 19.65 6.49 22.26
CA GLN A 599 19.86 5.41 23.24
C GLN A 599 20.75 5.85 24.42
N ASN A 600 21.21 7.10 24.45
CA ASN A 600 21.85 7.71 25.61
C ASN A 600 20.86 8.48 26.50
N ALA A 601 19.56 8.51 26.17
CA ALA A 601 18.56 9.18 26.99
C ALA A 601 18.49 8.57 28.41
N THR A 602 18.53 9.43 29.43
CA THR A 602 18.52 9.04 30.86
C THR A 602 17.25 9.46 31.59
N ASP A 603 16.42 10.28 30.96
CA ASP A 603 15.12 10.74 31.44
C ASP A 603 14.13 10.84 30.28
N THR A 604 12.83 10.97 30.57
CA THR A 604 11.76 10.98 29.57
C THR A 604 11.35 12.38 29.07
N GLU A 605 12.10 13.44 29.38
CA GLU A 605 11.79 14.82 29.01
C GLU A 605 12.82 15.42 28.03
N HIS A 606 14.11 15.13 28.20
CA HIS A 606 15.21 15.60 27.34
C HIS A 606 15.57 14.57 26.26
N VAL A 607 14.56 13.88 25.72
CA VAL A 607 14.72 12.81 24.74
C VAL A 607 14.90 13.40 23.36
N THR A 608 16.00 13.02 22.68
CA THR A 608 16.15 13.32 21.25
C THR A 608 15.50 12.22 20.42
N MET A 609 14.54 12.61 19.60
CA MET A 609 13.73 11.73 18.77
C MET A 609 13.81 12.16 17.31
N TYR A 610 13.69 11.19 16.40
CA TYR A 610 13.75 11.39 14.96
C TYR A 610 12.66 10.56 14.28
N HIS A 611 12.15 11.05 13.15
CA HIS A 611 11.39 10.22 12.21
C HIS A 611 11.57 10.71 10.76
N THR A 612 11.40 9.83 9.78
CA THR A 612 11.15 10.24 8.38
C THR A 612 9.66 10.45 8.15
N TYR A 613 9.34 11.25 7.15
CA TYR A 613 8.08 11.11 6.42
C TYR A 613 8.29 10.20 5.22
N PHE A 614 7.35 10.24 4.26
CA PHE A 614 7.68 9.94 2.88
C PHE A 614 8.81 10.84 2.33
N ASN A 615 9.50 10.39 1.30
CA ASN A 615 10.64 11.05 0.67
C ASN A 615 10.54 10.92 -0.86
N ILE A 616 10.75 12.02 -1.59
CA ILE A 616 10.61 12.09 -3.05
C ILE A 616 11.81 12.82 -3.67
N THR A 617 12.50 12.13 -4.58
CA THR A 617 13.61 12.68 -5.36
C THR A 617 13.19 13.93 -6.12
N GLY A 618 13.90 15.03 -5.90
CA GLY A 618 13.66 16.34 -6.51
C GLY A 618 12.68 17.24 -5.76
N VAL A 619 11.99 16.74 -4.73
CA VAL A 619 10.95 17.49 -3.98
C VAL A 619 11.30 17.62 -2.50
N LEU A 620 11.59 16.50 -1.84
CA LEU A 620 11.83 16.39 -0.40
C LEU A 620 12.72 15.19 -0.09
N ILE A 621 13.86 15.40 0.57
CA ILE A 621 14.66 14.32 1.14
C ILE A 621 15.20 14.71 2.51
N GLY A 622 14.83 13.96 3.55
CA GLY A 622 15.31 14.17 4.92
C GLY A 622 14.46 13.50 5.99
N PHE A 623 14.60 14.00 7.22
CA PHE A 623 13.92 13.51 8.42
C PHE A 623 13.67 14.66 9.40
N SER A 624 12.68 14.50 10.28
CA SER A 624 12.36 15.44 11.35
C SER A 624 13.04 15.06 12.66
N ARG A 625 13.24 16.06 13.54
CA ARG A 625 13.83 15.88 14.87
C ARG A 625 13.23 16.82 15.91
N VAL A 626 13.04 16.32 17.12
CA VAL A 626 12.88 17.12 18.35
C VAL A 626 13.88 16.68 19.41
N ASN A 627 14.36 17.61 20.25
CA ASN A 627 15.28 17.33 21.38
C ASN A 627 14.57 17.20 22.74
N LYS A 628 13.25 17.37 22.79
CA LYS A 628 12.49 17.49 24.03
C LYS A 628 11.09 16.88 23.89
N THR A 629 10.69 16.02 24.82
CA THR A 629 9.41 15.30 24.80
C THR A 629 8.21 16.25 24.86
N SER A 630 8.28 17.32 25.66
CA SER A 630 7.22 18.35 25.69
C SER A 630 7.02 19.10 24.36
N CYS A 631 7.93 18.93 23.39
CA CYS A 631 7.88 19.50 22.05
C CYS A 631 7.59 18.46 20.97
N ALA A 632 7.35 17.20 21.33
CA ALA A 632 6.86 16.17 20.42
C ALA A 632 5.37 16.40 20.15
N THR A 633 5.06 17.48 19.42
CA THR A 633 3.72 17.93 19.07
C THR A 633 3.72 18.44 17.62
N GLU A 634 2.54 18.41 16.99
CA GLU A 634 2.41 18.68 15.55
C GLU A 634 3.05 20.01 15.14
N GLY A 635 3.93 19.98 14.14
CA GLY A 635 4.60 21.18 13.62
C GLY A 635 5.56 21.86 14.61
N GLN A 636 6.07 21.14 15.62
CA GLN A 636 7.21 21.53 16.45
C GLN A 636 8.47 20.67 16.20
N TRP A 637 8.43 19.82 15.18
CA TRP A 637 9.55 19.01 14.74
C TRP A 637 10.38 19.76 13.70
N SER A 638 11.69 19.76 13.90
CA SER A 638 12.64 20.48 13.06
C SER A 638 13.16 19.61 11.91
N PHE A 639 12.99 20.06 10.67
CA PHE A 639 13.37 19.27 9.49
C PHE A 639 14.89 19.29 9.22
N ARG A 640 15.44 18.13 8.88
CA ARG A 640 16.87 17.88 8.63
C ARG A 640 17.04 17.25 7.26
N GLY A 641 17.21 18.08 6.24
CA GLY A 641 17.29 17.61 4.86
C GLY A 641 17.25 18.72 3.82
N ALA A 642 16.73 18.42 2.64
CA ALA A 642 16.53 19.36 1.55
C ALA A 642 15.09 19.28 1.05
N TYR A 643 14.50 20.43 0.72
CA TYR A 643 13.16 20.54 0.17
C TYR A 643 12.98 21.82 -0.65
N THR A 644 11.89 21.92 -1.42
CA THR A 644 11.55 23.09 -2.24
C THR A 644 10.12 23.58 -1.96
N PRO A 645 9.90 24.88 -1.67
CA PRO A 645 10.87 25.97 -1.53
C PRO A 645 11.78 25.80 -0.28
N PRO A 646 12.96 26.46 -0.22
CA PRO A 646 13.99 26.13 0.78
C PRO A 646 13.69 26.59 2.23
N VAL A 647 14.22 25.81 3.17
CA VAL A 647 14.40 25.96 4.64
C VAL A 647 13.68 27.15 5.33
N ASP A 648 12.74 26.77 6.20
CA ASP A 648 11.98 27.63 7.12
C ASP A 648 12.88 28.16 8.27
N PRO A 649 12.96 29.49 8.50
CA PRO A 649 13.68 30.07 9.62
C PRO A 649 12.94 29.97 10.98
N THR A 650 11.75 29.37 11.03
CA THR A 650 10.95 29.20 12.26
C THR A 650 11.73 28.47 13.34
N VAL A 651 11.68 29.04 14.56
CA VAL A 651 12.25 28.44 15.77
C VAL A 651 11.18 27.63 16.48
N HIS A 652 11.36 26.31 16.50
CA HIS A 652 10.51 25.34 17.19
C HIS A 652 10.69 25.43 18.72
N CYS A 653 9.77 24.90 19.50
CA CYS A 653 9.79 25.08 20.97
C CYS A 653 10.99 24.45 21.70
N ASP A 654 11.76 23.57 21.06
CA ASP A 654 13.03 23.06 21.59
C ASP A 654 14.24 23.98 21.29
N GLY A 655 13.99 25.13 20.67
CA GLY A 655 14.99 26.15 20.32
C GLY A 655 15.70 25.91 18.99
N THR A 656 15.28 24.92 18.20
CA THR A 656 15.92 24.58 16.92
C THR A 656 15.11 25.09 15.73
N THR A 657 15.77 25.25 14.58
CA THR A 657 15.13 25.59 13.29
C THR A 657 15.27 24.42 12.32
N ASP A 658 14.65 24.51 11.14
CA ASP A 658 14.97 23.61 10.02
C ASP A 658 16.40 23.86 9.52
N VAL A 659 17.03 22.82 8.93
CA VAL A 659 18.44 22.88 8.51
C VAL A 659 18.66 22.10 7.21
N PHE A 660 19.24 22.79 6.21
CA PHE A 660 19.90 22.10 5.08
C PHE A 660 21.19 21.44 5.55
N ASN A 661 21.13 20.13 5.77
CA ASN A 661 22.20 19.36 6.40
C ASN A 661 23.23 18.75 5.42
N GLY A 662 23.04 18.92 4.11
CA GLY A 662 23.93 18.38 3.07
C GLY A 662 23.46 17.08 2.39
N ILE A 663 22.28 16.57 2.75
CA ILE A 663 21.57 15.57 1.93
C ILE A 663 21.19 16.21 0.58
N SER A 664 21.42 15.49 -0.51
CA SER A 664 21.19 16.00 -1.87
C SER A 664 19.78 15.70 -2.35
N LEU A 665 18.99 16.74 -2.63
CA LEU A 665 17.62 16.62 -3.16
C LEU A 665 17.52 15.84 -4.48
N SER A 666 18.62 15.77 -5.25
CA SER A 666 18.68 15.03 -6.53
C SER A 666 18.93 13.52 -6.38
N ASP A 667 19.09 13.00 -5.16
CA ASP A 667 19.41 11.59 -4.96
C ASP A 667 18.16 10.72 -5.12
N PRO A 668 18.24 9.58 -5.83
CA PRO A 668 17.24 8.51 -5.75
C PRO A 668 17.06 8.06 -4.29
N VAL A 669 15.83 8.02 -3.81
CA VAL A 669 15.49 7.69 -2.42
C VAL A 669 14.25 6.77 -2.38
N ASN A 670 14.14 5.97 -1.32
CA ASN A 670 12.93 5.19 -1.05
C ASN A 670 11.88 6.10 -0.40
N PHE A 671 10.61 5.80 -0.65
CA PHE A 671 9.48 6.55 -0.08
C PHE A 671 9.60 6.63 1.45
N TYR A 672 9.70 5.49 2.15
CA TYR A 672 10.24 5.46 3.51
C TYR A 672 11.76 5.23 3.46
N ALA A 673 12.53 6.30 3.63
CA ALA A 673 13.98 6.26 3.62
C ALA A 673 14.51 5.59 4.91
N PRO A 674 15.39 4.57 4.84
CA PRO A 674 15.87 3.89 6.03
C PRO A 674 16.79 4.80 6.85
N MET A 675 16.61 4.76 8.17
CA MET A 675 17.49 5.39 9.16
C MET A 675 18.03 4.37 10.15
N ALA A 676 19.19 4.68 10.76
CA ALA A 676 19.75 3.88 11.85
C ALA A 676 20.55 4.75 12.82
N LEU A 677 20.70 4.28 14.06
CA LEU A 677 21.65 4.83 15.03
C LEU A 677 22.95 4.02 15.05
N GLY A 678 24.08 4.71 15.17
CA GLY A 678 25.38 4.16 15.51
C GLY A 678 25.80 4.54 16.94
N PRO A 679 27.05 4.23 17.33
CA PRO A 679 27.54 4.51 18.67
C PRO A 679 27.91 5.99 18.86
N GLY A 680 28.04 6.40 20.12
CA GLY A 680 28.36 7.78 20.51
C GLY A 680 27.35 8.34 21.50
N ASN A 681 27.68 9.49 22.10
CA ASN A 681 26.77 10.27 22.94
C ASN A 681 26.82 11.74 22.49
N PRO A 682 25.77 12.29 21.84
CA PRO A 682 24.57 11.57 21.36
C PRO A 682 24.91 10.50 20.31
N ASN A 683 23.97 9.61 20.01
CA ASN A 683 24.18 8.58 18.98
C ASN A 683 24.46 9.21 17.62
N THR A 684 25.29 8.56 16.82
CA THR A 684 25.48 8.96 15.42
C THR A 684 24.25 8.55 14.62
N VAL A 685 23.77 9.42 13.72
CA VAL A 685 22.53 9.21 12.95
C VAL A 685 22.87 8.93 11.50
N TYR A 686 22.27 7.89 10.92
CA TYR A 686 22.46 7.49 9.53
C TYR A 686 21.16 7.60 8.73
N PHE A 687 21.28 7.91 7.44
CA PHE A 687 20.16 8.06 6.49
C PHE A 687 20.56 7.51 5.11
N GLY A 688 19.63 6.83 4.44
CA GLY A 688 19.86 6.17 3.14
C GLY A 688 19.15 6.82 1.95
N THR A 689 19.92 7.26 0.95
CA THR A 689 19.44 7.58 -0.41
C THR A 689 19.93 6.49 -1.38
N ASN A 690 20.52 6.83 -2.53
CA ASN A 690 21.50 5.98 -3.20
C ASN A 690 22.92 6.13 -2.60
N LYS A 691 23.07 6.87 -1.49
CA LYS A 691 24.27 6.96 -0.67
C LYS A 691 23.92 6.70 0.79
N LEU A 692 24.93 6.37 1.59
CA LEU A 692 24.84 6.40 3.05
C LEU A 692 25.33 7.76 3.56
N TYR A 693 24.48 8.44 4.30
CA TYR A 693 24.78 9.70 5.00
C TYR A 693 24.95 9.45 6.50
N ARG A 694 25.75 10.27 7.19
CA ARG A 694 26.03 10.14 8.63
C ARG A 694 26.22 11.48 9.33
N SER A 695 25.57 11.67 10.48
CA SER A 695 25.79 12.79 11.41
C SER A 695 26.44 12.33 12.72
N ALA A 696 27.24 13.22 13.32
CA ALA A 696 27.70 13.15 14.72
C ALA A 696 27.11 14.28 15.61
N ASN A 697 26.20 15.07 15.05
CA ASN A 697 25.57 16.26 15.64
C ASN A 697 24.05 16.23 15.40
N LYS A 698 23.42 15.10 15.75
CA LYS A 698 21.95 14.93 15.74
C LYS A 698 21.26 15.32 14.41
N GLY A 699 21.91 15.10 13.28
CA GLY A 699 21.38 15.41 11.95
C GLY A 699 21.62 16.81 11.41
N ASP A 700 22.23 17.73 12.17
CA ASP A 700 22.47 19.11 11.72
C ASP A 700 23.48 19.19 10.56
N THR A 701 24.44 18.27 10.50
CA THR A 701 25.21 18.00 9.26
C THR A 701 25.25 16.51 8.95
N MET A 702 25.02 16.19 7.67
CA MET A 702 24.96 14.85 7.09
C MET A 702 25.92 14.79 5.89
N PRO A 703 27.24 14.64 6.10
CA PRO A 703 28.17 14.23 5.04
C PRO A 703 27.86 12.81 4.53
N ALA A 704 28.08 12.60 3.22
CA ALA A 704 28.05 11.27 2.62
C ALA A 704 29.29 10.45 3.05
N VAL A 705 29.06 9.25 3.56
CA VAL A 705 30.11 8.31 4.03
C VAL A 705 30.20 7.05 3.17
N SER A 706 29.60 7.08 1.97
CA SER A 706 29.77 6.08 0.91
C SER A 706 29.92 6.73 -0.46
N GLN A 707 30.25 5.90 -1.45
CA GLN A 707 30.00 6.16 -2.86
C GLN A 707 28.49 6.18 -3.15
N ALA A 708 28.12 6.64 -4.35
CA ALA A 708 26.80 6.32 -4.91
C ALA A 708 26.72 4.81 -5.22
N PHE A 709 25.71 4.16 -4.67
CA PHE A 709 25.42 2.74 -4.86
C PHE A 709 24.70 2.50 -6.21
N PRO A 710 24.75 1.28 -6.77
CA PRO A 710 24.08 0.92 -8.02
C PRO A 710 22.55 0.83 -7.90
N SER A 711 21.98 1.05 -6.71
CA SER A 711 20.54 1.09 -6.43
C SER A 711 20.31 1.86 -5.13
N ILE A 712 19.04 2.08 -4.78
CA ILE A 712 18.62 2.81 -3.58
C ILE A 712 18.88 1.95 -2.34
N VAL A 713 19.31 2.58 -1.24
CA VAL A 713 19.49 1.95 0.08
C VAL A 713 18.13 1.59 0.68
N SER A 714 17.98 0.32 1.04
CA SER A 714 16.78 -0.25 1.67
C SER A 714 16.98 -0.60 3.15
N ALA A 715 18.22 -0.86 3.58
CA ALA A 715 18.54 -1.17 4.97
C ALA A 715 19.91 -0.65 5.38
N ILE A 716 20.06 -0.28 6.65
CA ILE A 716 21.30 0.21 7.26
C ILE A 716 21.52 -0.57 8.57
N GLY A 717 22.66 -1.23 8.68
CA GLY A 717 23.10 -1.91 9.90
C GLY A 717 24.40 -1.33 10.41
N ILE A 718 24.41 -0.75 11.62
CA ILE A 718 25.59 -0.17 12.25
C ILE A 718 25.94 -0.98 13.51
N SER A 719 27.23 -1.22 13.75
CA SER A 719 27.65 -1.85 15.01
C SER A 719 27.41 -0.93 16.21
N ARG A 720 26.80 -1.47 17.28
CA ARG A 720 26.61 -0.76 18.56
C ARG A 720 27.92 -0.40 19.28
N THR A 721 29.05 -1.00 18.91
CA THR A 721 30.34 -0.83 19.58
C THR A 721 31.42 -0.18 18.71
N SER A 722 31.19 -0.04 17.41
CA SER A 722 32.17 0.53 16.48
C SER A 722 31.52 1.22 15.28
N ASP A 723 31.63 2.55 15.22
CA ASP A 723 31.12 3.36 14.10
C ASP A 723 31.79 3.01 12.75
N ASN A 724 32.95 2.33 12.81
CA ASN A 724 33.69 1.87 11.64
C ASN A 724 33.06 0.64 10.96
N VAL A 725 32.19 -0.10 11.67
CA VAL A 725 31.55 -1.33 11.17
C VAL A 725 30.12 -1.02 10.73
N ARG A 726 29.91 -1.04 9.41
CA ARG A 726 28.65 -0.64 8.76
C ARG A 726 28.31 -1.62 7.65
N ILE A 727 27.03 -1.96 7.52
CA ILE A 727 26.45 -2.75 6.44
C ILE A 727 25.29 -1.95 5.82
N VAL A 728 25.18 -2.00 4.50
CA VAL A 728 24.16 -1.31 3.71
C VAL A 728 23.53 -2.32 2.74
N GLY A 729 22.22 -2.48 2.81
CA GLY A 729 21.44 -3.26 1.86
C GLY A 729 20.71 -2.37 0.85
N LEU A 730 20.51 -2.87 -0.37
CA LEU A 730 19.86 -2.12 -1.46
C LEU A 730 18.57 -2.78 -1.97
N ASN A 731 17.70 -2.00 -2.63
CA ASN A 731 16.45 -2.46 -3.27
C ASN A 731 16.65 -3.65 -4.24
N ASN A 732 17.84 -3.79 -4.83
CA ASN A 732 18.19 -4.88 -5.77
C ASN A 732 18.88 -6.08 -5.10
N GLY A 733 19.00 -6.08 -3.77
CA GLY A 733 19.49 -7.19 -2.96
C GLY A 733 21.00 -7.27 -2.74
N LYS A 734 21.76 -6.32 -3.29
CA LYS A 734 23.19 -6.20 -3.01
C LYS A 734 23.44 -5.75 -1.58
N VAL A 735 24.56 -6.22 -1.03
CA VAL A 735 25.06 -5.91 0.30
C VAL A 735 26.42 -5.24 0.18
N PHE A 736 26.57 -4.07 0.79
CA PHE A 736 27.83 -3.33 0.90
C PHE A 736 28.25 -3.23 2.36
N ALA A 737 29.56 -3.23 2.64
CA ALA A 737 30.06 -3.08 4.00
C ALA A 737 31.39 -2.32 4.11
N THR A 738 31.69 -1.86 5.32
CA THR A 738 33.02 -1.42 5.76
C THR A 738 33.24 -1.83 7.21
N ILE A 739 34.50 -2.07 7.56
CA ILE A 739 34.96 -2.34 8.94
C ILE A 739 36.00 -1.30 9.43
N THR A 740 36.35 -0.36 8.56
CA THR A 740 37.35 0.69 8.79
C THR A 740 36.73 2.09 8.83
N GLY A 741 35.41 2.21 8.67
CA GLY A 741 34.69 3.46 8.47
C GLY A 741 34.95 4.13 7.11
N GLY A 742 35.78 3.52 6.26
CA GLY A 742 36.22 4.07 4.98
C GLY A 742 35.13 4.15 3.91
N ASN A 743 35.34 5.07 2.96
CA ASN A 743 34.56 5.32 1.76
C ASN A 743 35.51 5.17 0.55
N PRO A 744 35.26 4.29 -0.44
CA PRO A 744 34.04 3.51 -0.66
C PRO A 744 33.85 2.30 0.27
N LEU A 745 32.60 1.87 0.41
CA LEU A 745 32.23 0.56 0.98
C LEU A 745 32.42 -0.54 -0.08
N THR A 746 32.75 -1.74 0.37
CA THR A 746 32.98 -2.92 -0.48
C THR A 746 31.67 -3.66 -0.77
N ASP A 747 31.43 -4.08 -2.01
CA ASP A 747 30.34 -5.02 -2.34
C ASP A 747 30.71 -6.41 -1.79
N ILE A 748 29.91 -6.91 -0.84
CA ILE A 748 30.10 -8.20 -0.16
C ILE A 748 28.96 -9.19 -0.50
N THR A 749 28.27 -8.96 -1.61
CA THR A 749 27.20 -9.86 -2.10
C THR A 749 27.79 -11.17 -2.60
N GLN A 750 27.35 -12.30 -2.05
CA GLN A 750 27.76 -13.64 -2.49
C GLN A 750 26.82 -14.18 -3.59
N THR A 751 27.38 -14.91 -4.56
CA THR A 751 26.59 -15.69 -5.53
C THR A 751 25.61 -16.63 -4.81
N GLY A 752 24.33 -16.58 -5.20
CA GLY A 752 23.24 -17.34 -4.57
C GLY A 752 22.35 -16.50 -3.66
N MET A 753 22.80 -15.33 -3.20
CA MET A 753 21.94 -14.40 -2.46
C MET A 753 20.84 -13.80 -3.35
N PRO A 754 19.63 -13.51 -2.81
CA PRO A 754 18.52 -12.93 -3.56
C PRO A 754 18.83 -11.57 -4.21
N ALA A 755 18.47 -11.44 -5.49
CA ALA A 755 18.34 -10.14 -6.16
C ALA A 755 16.96 -9.52 -5.83
N LYS A 756 16.72 -9.26 -4.55
CA LYS A 756 15.42 -8.87 -3.97
C LYS A 756 15.57 -7.73 -2.96
N TYR A 757 14.48 -7.03 -2.64
CA TYR A 757 14.53 -5.92 -1.68
C TYR A 757 15.04 -6.44 -0.33
N LEU A 758 16.15 -5.88 0.14
CA LEU A 758 16.78 -6.28 1.39
C LEU A 758 16.21 -5.41 2.52
N ALA A 759 15.34 -5.98 3.35
CA ALA A 759 14.55 -5.24 4.32
C ALA A 759 15.29 -4.94 5.62
N ARG A 760 16.23 -5.79 6.05
CA ARG A 760 17.05 -5.55 7.24
C ARG A 760 18.49 -5.99 7.06
N ALA A 761 19.41 -5.19 7.59
CA ALA A 761 20.81 -5.52 7.75
C ALA A 761 21.17 -5.24 9.22
N VAL A 762 21.66 -6.25 9.95
CA VAL A 762 21.90 -6.15 11.40
C VAL A 762 23.28 -6.69 11.71
N VAL A 763 24.12 -5.86 12.33
CA VAL A 763 25.38 -6.30 12.95
C VAL A 763 25.05 -6.80 14.36
N ASP A 764 25.61 -7.95 14.73
CA ASP A 764 25.39 -8.54 16.06
C ASP A 764 25.90 -7.57 17.15
N PRO A 765 25.07 -7.23 18.16
CA PRO A 765 25.41 -6.24 19.18
C PRO A 765 26.62 -6.64 20.03
N ASN A 766 26.89 -7.94 20.16
CA ASN A 766 27.98 -8.49 20.98
C ASN A 766 29.18 -8.97 20.16
N ASN A 767 29.06 -9.07 18.82
CA ASN A 767 30.14 -9.55 17.96
C ASN A 767 30.17 -8.87 16.59
N VAL A 768 31.06 -7.88 16.43
CA VAL A 768 31.21 -7.09 15.19
C VAL A 768 31.61 -7.90 13.95
N ASN A 769 32.01 -9.16 14.09
CA ASN A 769 32.32 -10.05 12.97
C ASN A 769 31.08 -10.79 12.45
N THR A 770 30.00 -10.83 13.26
CA THR A 770 28.74 -11.51 12.95
C THR A 770 27.71 -10.49 12.49
N ALA A 771 27.02 -10.82 11.39
CA ALA A 771 25.92 -10.02 10.88
C ALA A 771 24.91 -10.86 10.12
N TYR A 772 23.71 -10.32 10.00
CA TYR A 772 22.56 -10.92 9.34
C TYR A 772 21.98 -9.95 8.32
N VAL A 773 21.48 -10.49 7.20
CA VAL A 773 20.63 -9.76 6.26
C VAL A 773 19.33 -10.53 6.03
N ALA A 774 18.22 -9.80 5.95
CA ALA A 774 16.89 -10.32 5.68
C ALA A 774 16.30 -9.73 4.40
N TYR A 775 15.61 -10.56 3.63
CA TYR A 775 15.06 -10.25 2.32
C TYR A 775 13.52 -10.31 2.30
N ASN A 776 12.93 -9.45 1.48
CA ASN A 776 11.51 -9.49 1.14
C ASN A 776 11.22 -10.40 -0.05
N GLY A 777 9.97 -10.85 -0.08
CA GLY A 777 9.32 -11.53 -1.18
C GLY A 777 9.30 -13.04 -1.04
N ASN A 778 8.91 -13.73 -2.12
CA ASN A 778 8.69 -15.17 -2.10
C ASN A 778 9.26 -15.84 -3.35
N GLY A 779 9.59 -17.13 -3.23
CA GLY A 779 10.00 -17.99 -4.33
C GLY A 779 8.84 -18.51 -5.17
N SER A 780 9.18 -19.30 -6.19
CA SER A 780 8.19 -20.05 -7.00
C SER A 780 8.67 -21.46 -7.32
N SER A 781 9.98 -21.65 -7.56
CA SER A 781 10.75 -22.87 -7.27
C SER A 781 12.23 -22.63 -7.67
N PRO A 782 13.23 -22.91 -6.80
CA PRO A 782 13.09 -23.27 -5.40
C PRO A 782 12.44 -22.16 -4.57
N THR A 783 12.06 -22.49 -3.33
CA THR A 783 11.67 -21.54 -2.28
C THR A 783 12.74 -20.45 -2.14
N LEU A 784 12.32 -19.20 -1.98
CA LEU A 784 13.27 -18.10 -1.75
C LEU A 784 13.88 -18.27 -0.36
N LYS A 785 15.15 -17.88 -0.26
CA LYS A 785 15.91 -17.86 0.98
C LYS A 785 15.92 -16.46 1.55
N HIS A 786 15.50 -16.31 2.79
CA HIS A 786 15.11 -15.02 3.36
C HIS A 786 16.14 -14.45 4.30
N ILE A 787 16.88 -15.30 5.04
CA ILE A 787 17.83 -14.83 6.06
C ILE A 787 19.21 -15.45 5.79
N PHE A 788 20.22 -14.58 5.69
CA PHE A 788 21.62 -14.96 5.51
C PHE A 788 22.47 -14.40 6.65
N LYS A 789 23.41 -15.21 7.14
CA LYS A 789 24.35 -14.88 8.20
C LYS A 789 25.78 -14.89 7.69
N THR A 790 26.59 -13.96 8.16
CA THR A 790 28.06 -14.02 8.11
C THR A 790 28.64 -14.02 9.52
N THR A 791 29.82 -14.61 9.68
CA THR A 791 30.63 -14.61 10.92
C THR A 791 32.07 -14.14 10.67
N ASN A 792 32.36 -13.66 9.44
CA ASN A 792 33.68 -13.22 9.00
C ASN A 792 33.64 -11.82 8.33
N LEU A 793 32.80 -10.92 8.84
CA LEU A 793 32.68 -9.55 8.33
C LEU A 793 34.02 -8.77 8.41
N ASN A 794 34.88 -9.10 9.37
CA ASN A 794 36.14 -8.41 9.67
C ASN A 794 37.35 -8.80 8.80
N LEU A 795 37.14 -9.45 7.65
CA LEU A 795 38.24 -9.88 6.78
C LEU A 795 39.03 -8.68 6.22
N THR A 796 40.35 -8.75 6.37
CA THR A 796 41.32 -7.82 5.78
C THR A 796 42.13 -8.52 4.69
N GLY A 797 42.46 -7.80 3.61
CA GLY A 797 43.22 -8.35 2.48
C GLY A 797 42.34 -8.98 1.39
N THR A 798 42.71 -10.17 0.92
CA THR A 798 42.06 -10.85 -0.23
C THR A 798 40.97 -11.86 0.18
N GLY A 799 40.54 -11.86 1.44
CA GLY A 799 39.45 -12.73 1.92
C GLY A 799 38.09 -12.23 1.45
N THR A 800 37.17 -13.14 1.15
CA THR A 800 35.78 -12.83 0.78
C THR A 800 34.87 -13.10 1.97
N VAL A 801 34.00 -12.14 2.32
CA VAL A 801 32.92 -12.35 3.30
C VAL A 801 32.00 -13.45 2.81
N THR A 802 31.73 -14.44 3.65
CA THR A 802 30.89 -15.59 3.30
C THR A 802 29.53 -15.52 3.98
N TRP A 803 28.49 -15.86 3.24
CA TRP A 803 27.10 -15.86 3.71
C TRP A 803 26.55 -17.29 3.72
N THR A 804 25.87 -17.65 4.81
CA THR A 804 25.19 -18.93 5.02
C THR A 804 23.70 -18.70 5.26
N GLU A 805 22.86 -19.50 4.62
CA GLU A 805 21.41 -19.50 4.82
C GLU A 805 21.06 -19.95 6.25
N VAL A 806 20.16 -19.21 6.92
CA VAL A 806 19.79 -19.40 8.34
C VAL A 806 18.30 -19.14 8.54
N ASP A 807 17.45 -19.78 7.74
CA ASP A 807 15.99 -19.56 7.70
C ASP A 807 15.14 -20.85 7.88
N THR A 808 15.74 -21.96 8.31
CA THR A 808 15.04 -23.24 8.46
C THR A 808 13.89 -23.14 9.46
N GLY A 809 12.65 -23.33 8.98
CA GLY A 809 11.43 -23.23 9.80
C GLY A 809 10.58 -21.99 9.50
N ILE A 810 11.16 -20.97 8.85
CA ILE A 810 10.38 -19.85 8.30
C ILE A 810 9.74 -20.32 6.97
N PRO A 811 8.43 -20.10 6.75
CA PRO A 811 7.79 -20.41 5.47
C PRO A 811 8.28 -19.45 4.37
N ASP A 812 7.94 -19.73 3.10
CA ASP A 812 8.28 -18.84 1.98
C ASP A 812 7.41 -17.57 2.02
N VAL A 813 7.81 -16.59 2.84
CA VAL A 813 7.15 -15.29 3.09
C VAL A 813 8.21 -14.20 3.36
N SER A 814 7.86 -12.92 3.13
CA SER A 814 8.80 -11.82 3.37
C SER A 814 9.23 -11.75 4.84
N VAL A 815 10.53 -11.50 5.09
CA VAL A 815 11.05 -11.16 6.41
C VAL A 815 11.32 -9.64 6.44
N ASN A 816 10.32 -8.89 6.92
CA ASN A 816 10.35 -7.42 6.92
C ASN A 816 11.17 -6.86 8.10
N ALA A 817 11.17 -7.55 9.25
CA ALA A 817 11.84 -7.11 10.47
C ALA A 817 12.80 -8.18 11.01
N PHE A 818 13.87 -7.75 11.67
CA PHE A 818 14.87 -8.66 12.24
C PHE A 818 15.62 -7.99 13.38
N VAL A 819 15.71 -8.65 14.53
CA VAL A 819 16.54 -8.19 15.67
C VAL A 819 17.31 -9.35 16.30
N VAL A 820 18.55 -9.05 16.69
CA VAL A 820 19.37 -9.90 17.58
C VAL A 820 19.13 -9.41 19.00
N ASP A 821 18.91 -10.32 19.96
CA ASP A 821 18.77 -9.93 21.36
C ASP A 821 20.10 -9.35 21.89
N PRO A 822 20.13 -8.11 22.40
CA PRO A 822 21.37 -7.54 22.94
C PRO A 822 21.90 -8.29 24.16
N ALA A 823 21.05 -9.01 24.90
CA ALA A 823 21.49 -9.81 26.04
C ALA A 823 22.07 -11.18 25.64
N ASP A 824 21.66 -11.73 24.49
CA ASP A 824 22.06 -13.07 24.04
C ASP A 824 22.01 -13.21 22.50
N SER A 825 23.18 -13.25 21.88
CA SER A 825 23.35 -13.43 20.42
C SER A 825 22.89 -14.81 19.87
N THR A 826 22.41 -15.72 20.72
CA THR A 826 21.70 -16.94 20.28
C THR A 826 20.21 -16.73 20.05
N HIS A 827 19.61 -15.70 20.67
CA HIS A 827 18.20 -15.37 20.55
C HIS A 827 17.97 -14.33 19.45
N LEU A 828 17.22 -14.72 18.41
CA LEU A 828 16.93 -13.91 17.23
C LEU A 828 15.43 -13.86 16.97
N TYR A 829 14.91 -12.71 16.56
CA TYR A 829 13.50 -12.53 16.22
C TYR A 829 13.35 -12.01 14.79
N ALA A 830 12.50 -12.66 14.00
CA ALA A 830 12.20 -12.31 12.62
C ALA A 830 10.71 -11.96 12.49
N GLY A 831 10.39 -10.73 12.09
CA GLY A 831 9.04 -10.28 11.78
C GLY A 831 8.73 -10.52 10.31
N THR A 832 7.61 -11.19 10.05
CA THR A 832 7.24 -11.69 8.72
C THR A 832 5.86 -11.21 8.31
N ASP A 833 5.42 -11.55 7.10
CA ASP A 833 4.02 -11.39 6.66
C ASP A 833 3.01 -12.26 7.46
N ARG A 834 3.46 -13.04 8.45
CA ARG A 834 2.65 -13.96 9.29
C ARG A 834 3.03 -13.90 10.78
N GLY A 835 3.32 -12.71 11.29
CA GLY A 835 3.75 -12.51 12.67
C GLY A 835 5.24 -12.76 12.89
N VAL A 836 5.62 -13.06 14.13
CA VAL A 836 7.02 -13.16 14.57
C VAL A 836 7.47 -14.62 14.69
N PHE A 837 8.72 -14.88 14.32
CA PHE A 837 9.42 -16.14 14.54
C PHE A 837 10.63 -15.94 15.47
N LEU A 838 10.92 -16.94 16.30
CA LEU A 838 12.06 -16.99 17.22
C LEU A 838 13.03 -18.10 16.79
N SER A 839 14.33 -17.79 16.82
CA SER A 839 15.43 -18.76 16.86
C SER A 839 16.18 -18.62 18.18
N THR A 840 16.60 -19.75 18.76
CA THR A 840 17.42 -19.83 19.99
C THR A 840 18.78 -20.50 19.75
N ASP A 841 19.20 -20.58 18.48
CA ASP A 841 20.40 -21.27 18.00
C ASP A 841 21.18 -20.40 16.99
N SER A 842 21.09 -19.07 17.15
CA SER A 842 21.67 -18.06 16.26
C SER A 842 21.29 -18.25 14.77
N GLY A 843 20.05 -18.68 14.51
CA GLY A 843 19.40 -18.71 13.19
C GLY A 843 19.33 -20.09 12.53
N ALA A 844 19.85 -21.15 13.15
CA ALA A 844 19.84 -22.47 12.51
C ALA A 844 18.43 -23.06 12.39
N THR A 845 17.55 -22.83 13.38
CA THR A 845 16.13 -23.22 13.35
C THR A 845 15.21 -22.12 13.91
N TRP A 846 14.00 -22.05 13.36
CA TRP A 846 12.99 -21.03 13.67
C TRP A 846 11.63 -21.65 13.99
N ASN A 847 10.92 -21.05 14.96
CA ASN A 847 9.58 -21.44 15.38
C ASN A 847 8.68 -20.19 15.48
N GLN A 848 7.36 -20.32 15.34
CA GLN A 848 6.45 -19.17 15.49
C GLN A 848 6.46 -18.72 16.95
N TYR A 849 6.62 -17.42 17.20
CA TYR A 849 6.78 -16.88 18.54
C TYR A 849 5.46 -16.30 19.07
N GLY A 850 4.97 -16.89 20.14
CA GLY A 850 3.81 -16.46 20.92
C GLY A 850 2.44 -16.72 20.30
N THR A 851 1.40 -16.64 21.13
CA THR A 851 -0.01 -16.69 20.73
C THR A 851 -0.64 -15.29 20.75
N ALA A 852 -1.89 -15.17 20.31
CA ALA A 852 -2.70 -13.92 20.33
C ALA A 852 -2.23 -12.75 19.45
N LEU A 853 -1.04 -12.80 18.84
CA LEU A 853 -0.71 -11.99 17.66
C LEU A 853 -1.42 -12.60 16.43
N PRO A 854 -2.21 -11.82 15.66
CA PRO A 854 -2.77 -12.29 14.40
C PRO A 854 -1.69 -12.69 13.39
N ASN A 855 -2.06 -13.41 12.34
CA ASN A 855 -1.18 -13.68 11.18
C ASN A 855 -1.02 -12.42 10.29
N VAL A 856 -0.57 -11.31 10.89
CA VAL A 856 -0.40 -9.98 10.28
C VAL A 856 1.07 -9.73 9.92
N ALA A 857 1.32 -8.82 8.98
CA ALA A 857 2.67 -8.39 8.67
C ALA A 857 3.30 -7.60 9.83
N VAL A 858 4.50 -7.98 10.24
CA VAL A 858 5.30 -7.27 11.25
C VAL A 858 6.44 -6.55 10.53
N PHE A 859 6.33 -5.23 10.44
CA PHE A 859 7.23 -4.38 9.67
C PHE A 859 8.46 -3.95 10.44
N ASP A 860 8.39 -3.92 11.77
CA ASP A 860 9.56 -3.64 12.60
C ASP A 860 9.49 -4.29 13.99
N LEU A 861 10.65 -4.50 14.60
CA LEU A 861 10.82 -5.14 15.90
C LEU A 861 11.81 -4.33 16.75
N ALA A 862 11.51 -4.17 18.04
CA ALA A 862 12.43 -3.54 18.98
C ALA A 862 12.46 -4.30 20.32
N ILE A 863 13.62 -4.26 20.98
CA ILE A 863 13.84 -4.85 22.31
C ILE A 863 14.34 -3.75 23.24
N SER A 864 13.62 -3.50 24.33
CA SER A 864 14.05 -2.60 25.41
C SER A 864 15.04 -3.28 26.38
N ALA A 865 15.74 -2.49 27.19
CA ALA A 865 16.73 -3.00 28.14
C ALA A 865 16.12 -3.85 29.28
N ASP A 866 14.85 -3.60 29.65
CA ASP A 866 14.06 -4.40 30.60
C ASP A 866 13.38 -5.62 29.95
N GLY A 867 13.66 -5.90 28.67
CA GLY A 867 13.30 -7.15 28.01
C GLY A 867 11.93 -7.19 27.34
N HIS A 868 11.27 -6.04 27.12
CA HIS A 868 10.07 -5.98 26.31
C HIS A 868 10.44 -6.10 24.83
N LEU A 869 9.98 -7.17 24.18
CA LEU A 869 9.98 -7.31 22.72
C LEU A 869 8.68 -6.70 22.19
N ARG A 870 8.79 -5.78 21.23
CA ARG A 870 7.65 -5.14 20.57
C ARG A 870 7.64 -5.39 19.08
N ALA A 871 6.43 -5.56 18.55
CA ALA A 871 6.15 -5.73 17.13
C ALA A 871 5.30 -4.56 16.62
N ALA A 872 5.85 -3.82 15.66
CA ALA A 872 5.12 -2.88 14.83
C ALA A 872 4.40 -3.67 13.74
N THR A 873 3.07 -3.81 13.84
CA THR A 873 2.30 -4.49 12.81
C THR A 873 1.77 -3.50 11.78
N HIS A 874 1.71 -3.94 10.54
CA HIS A 874 1.10 -3.19 9.47
C HIS A 874 -0.36 -3.63 9.34
N GLY A 875 -1.25 -3.00 10.11
CA GLY A 875 -2.70 -3.22 10.06
C GLY A 875 -3.37 -3.61 11.38
N ARG A 876 -2.63 -3.77 12.49
CA ARG A 876 -3.17 -4.17 13.81
C ARG A 876 -2.56 -3.44 15.01
N GLY A 877 -1.85 -2.33 14.79
CA GLY A 877 -1.17 -1.56 15.85
C GLY A 877 0.10 -2.24 16.40
N PHE A 878 0.46 -1.94 17.65
CA PHE A 878 1.59 -2.55 18.36
C PHE A 878 1.17 -3.72 19.24
N TYR A 879 2.05 -4.74 19.30
CA TYR A 879 1.99 -5.84 20.25
C TYR A 879 3.28 -5.93 21.05
N GLU A 880 3.17 -6.47 22.27
CA GLU A 880 4.27 -6.62 23.22
C GLU A 880 4.31 -8.02 23.84
N ILE A 881 5.52 -8.54 24.03
CA ILE A 881 5.85 -9.64 24.95
C ILE A 881 6.93 -9.14 25.90
N VAL A 882 6.71 -9.31 27.20
CA VAL A 882 7.81 -9.23 28.18
C VAL A 882 8.54 -10.58 28.14
N LYS A 883 9.82 -10.57 27.74
CA LYS A 883 10.64 -11.79 27.73
C LYS A 883 10.78 -12.32 29.16
N ALA A 884 10.82 -13.64 29.31
CA ALA A 884 11.31 -14.23 30.55
C ALA A 884 12.81 -13.92 30.71
N PRO A 885 13.30 -13.64 31.93
CA PRO A 885 14.70 -13.34 32.21
C PRO A 885 15.62 -14.58 32.11
#